data_AF-A0A3C0I098-F1
#
_entry.id   AF-A0A3C0I098-F1
#
_cell.length_a   1.000
_cell.length_b   1.000
_cell.length_c   1.000
_cell.angle_alpha   90.00
_cell.angle_beta   90.00
_cell.angle_gamma   90.00
#
_symmetry.space_group_name_H-M   'P 1'
#
loop_
_entity.id
_entity.type
_entity.pdbx_description
1 polymer ?
#
loop_
_entity_poly.entity_id
_entity_poly.type
_entity_poly.pdbx_seq_one_letter_code
_entity_poly.pdbx_strand_id
1 'polypeptide(L)'
;MNLNEMNLNDYMASEEEGGLFACAFKPLRERLNQQAEACQKQHTFSPWVISTGKGGSEKPGYLAYPDVSLYRHCMDVAIMGAMLFFYARQKGKLSDITDEKAAEKALKILFAIAFLHDADKYRDSALAFHETDSESPTYDQVKALYEVLAVDHWTDLTVEDCFALVSRVEINRGKKQAIFAEPPSDRQMDILAEMVSVGDTLTSIASREGFEQMIAAYNQRLAALVAQYAVPNDTLKLWVFEQTPVVLCHLQQVFLDQLYDEKRFPLVCLLEGQRLWISLQADFDLDAVFKVLEENLSQNFPSIKRNHTNGELNLLHLHDVETLIREATDAASYGSRFLTIHSKDWDQVITYIRSWAASVSGLVVLEKGTGKLLLPLAPDTKTQEYFEPTGQYCYALAIAAALRVDSKGKVFDERIQRLKSWEDGGISTALQHALPEIDMASLDKNTRQALYAMQAAMEITSEAQLIEIIEYIDIAFPPRQENLGSRAIVNSLKQQCGLASEPALSAEPLYAAAPKGGTCLLCGLPATQTIETSRMTLAGIKSTAFNNRIGQQKTIWSQSGNNYLCEGCIKQQALLCQTLETTGHRATGMPLLVATPFRGLIKPLETEDKEKQFSVINSFTAVNYKDKGWLKVLPWTLDISETTPLLLETVDTDFDSLVDTMYRMANYAAHSGNPVHVFISAPRASKAAFLFEPTPPLIRTLLADLSQPNEPNAIRRDKLPWLVKRLELIRQILNSNNGHDVLSILPAYQWWAVAWLNDRLIAQDKFYFSDNVHFAKEVYPMNADPQIEKIAQLAAQIQRNPGYKATNNERIFALTTALEQYDTGLKYQQSEPVTVAAMAETLATALDRRDMFAKGEGAFSQRCKAFAQAVYDFVKHHKQEGQFDARFQRFFLAAYAFLFMEVCSNKPKSTQEESSE
;
A
#
# COMPACT_ATOMS: atom_id res chain seq x y z
N MET A 1 -23.32 -6.79 -36.27
CA MET A 1 -22.65 -6.35 -35.05
C MET A 1 -23.69 -6.34 -33.94
N ASN A 2 -23.60 -7.30 -33.01
CA ASN A 2 -24.41 -7.29 -31.79
C ASN A 2 -23.92 -6.13 -30.92
N LEU A 3 -24.84 -5.35 -30.34
CA LEU A 3 -24.54 -4.33 -29.35
C LEU A 3 -24.01 -5.01 -28.07
N ASN A 4 -22.70 -5.23 -28.08
CA ASN A 4 -21.72 -5.38 -27.00
C ASN A 4 -22.18 -5.99 -25.67
N GLU A 5 -21.87 -7.27 -25.46
CA GLU A 5 -21.66 -7.80 -24.11
C GLU A 5 -20.47 -7.08 -23.47
N MET A 6 -20.72 -6.20 -22.50
CA MET A 6 -19.65 -5.55 -21.73
C MET A 6 -18.79 -6.63 -21.03
N ASN A 7 -17.50 -6.65 -21.36
CA ASN A 7 -16.49 -7.48 -20.72
C ASN A 7 -16.10 -6.86 -19.37
N LEU A 8 -15.90 -7.68 -18.34
CA LEU A 8 -15.45 -7.20 -17.04
C LEU A 8 -14.01 -6.66 -17.11
N ASN A 9 -13.19 -7.23 -18.00
CA ASN A 9 -11.82 -6.79 -18.23
C ASN A 9 -11.80 -5.36 -18.76
N ASP A 10 -12.55 -5.08 -19.82
CA ASP A 10 -12.69 -3.74 -20.39
C ASP A 10 -13.35 -2.75 -19.41
N TYR A 11 -14.26 -3.22 -18.56
CA TYR A 11 -14.91 -2.39 -17.55
C TYR A 11 -13.91 -1.89 -16.47
N MET A 12 -13.00 -2.77 -16.05
CA MET A 12 -12.00 -2.52 -15.01
C MET A 12 -10.63 -2.10 -15.55
N ALA A 13 -10.45 -2.02 -16.88
CA ALA A 13 -9.19 -1.66 -17.53
C ALA A 13 -8.64 -0.30 -17.05
N SER A 14 -7.37 -0.04 -17.37
CA SER A 14 -6.74 1.23 -16.98
C SER A 14 -7.41 2.43 -17.68
N GLU A 15 -7.14 3.63 -17.17
CA GLU A 15 -7.62 4.85 -17.83
C GLU A 15 -7.03 5.00 -19.24
N GLU A 16 -5.79 4.57 -19.46
CA GLU A 16 -5.11 4.64 -20.76
C GLU A 16 -5.73 3.68 -21.78
N GLU A 17 -6.23 2.53 -21.31
CA GLU A 17 -6.94 1.53 -22.09
C GLU A 17 -8.44 1.83 -22.25
N GLY A 18 -8.93 2.95 -21.70
CA GLY A 18 -10.32 3.37 -21.81
C GLY A 18 -11.29 2.68 -20.85
N GLY A 19 -10.79 2.12 -19.75
CA GLY A 19 -11.61 1.40 -18.78
C GLY A 19 -12.72 2.27 -18.17
N LEU A 20 -13.96 1.77 -18.26
CA LEU A 20 -15.15 2.57 -17.96
C LEU A 20 -15.19 3.05 -16.50
N PHE A 21 -14.83 2.19 -15.55
CA PHE A 21 -14.76 2.56 -14.13
C PHE A 21 -13.72 3.65 -13.88
N ALA A 22 -12.49 3.46 -14.39
CA ALA A 22 -11.37 4.38 -14.20
C ALA A 22 -11.67 5.76 -14.83
N CYS A 23 -12.22 5.77 -16.05
CA CYS A 23 -12.64 6.99 -16.74
C CYS A 23 -13.73 7.75 -15.96
N ALA A 24 -14.72 7.05 -15.42
CA ALA A 24 -15.78 7.67 -14.62
C ALA A 24 -15.26 8.21 -13.27
N PHE A 25 -14.28 7.55 -12.65
CA PHE A 25 -13.68 7.97 -11.38
C PHE A 25 -12.68 9.12 -11.53
N LYS A 26 -12.05 9.27 -12.70
CA LYS A 26 -10.97 10.24 -12.97
C LYS A 26 -11.27 11.67 -12.48
N PRO A 27 -12.42 12.30 -12.79
CA PRO A 27 -12.67 13.68 -12.37
C PRO A 27 -12.71 13.84 -10.84
N LEU A 28 -13.30 12.87 -10.14
CA LEU A 28 -13.32 12.84 -8.68
C LEU A 28 -11.90 12.68 -8.12
N ARG A 29 -11.11 11.74 -8.66
CA ARG A 29 -9.70 11.55 -8.27
C ARG A 29 -8.88 12.82 -8.45
N GLU A 30 -9.04 13.54 -9.55
CA GLU A 30 -8.36 14.81 -9.79
C GLU A 30 -8.71 15.87 -8.74
N ARG A 31 -9.98 15.94 -8.32
CA ARG A 31 -10.41 16.83 -7.23
C ARG A 31 -9.86 16.42 -5.87
N LEU A 32 -9.85 15.13 -5.55
CA LEU A 32 -9.22 14.60 -4.33
C LEU A 32 -7.71 14.91 -4.29
N ASN A 33 -7.02 14.78 -5.43
CA ASN A 33 -5.61 15.17 -5.56
C ASN A 33 -5.39 16.67 -5.31
N GLN A 34 -6.20 17.54 -5.92
CA GLN A 34 -6.11 18.99 -5.71
C GLN A 34 -6.30 19.36 -4.23
N GLN A 35 -7.27 18.74 -3.55
CA GLN A 35 -7.49 18.96 -2.11
C GLN A 35 -6.32 18.48 -1.28
N ALA A 36 -5.79 17.29 -1.56
CA ALA A 36 -4.66 16.76 -0.81
C ALA A 36 -3.39 17.61 -1.03
N GLU A 37 -3.17 18.14 -2.23
CA GLU A 37 -2.09 19.10 -2.50
C GLU A 37 -2.28 20.42 -1.72
N ALA A 38 -3.52 20.91 -1.59
CA ALA A 38 -3.83 22.09 -0.80
C ALA A 38 -3.56 21.86 0.71
N CYS A 39 -3.98 20.70 1.24
CA CYS A 39 -3.69 20.31 2.63
C CYS A 39 -2.18 20.18 2.88
N GLN A 40 -1.46 19.57 1.94
CA GLN A 40 -0.02 19.42 2.05
C GLN A 40 0.71 20.78 2.10
N LYS A 41 0.26 21.77 1.34
CA LYS A 41 0.80 23.15 1.41
C LYS A 41 0.56 23.82 2.76
N GLN A 42 -0.46 23.39 3.50
CA GLN A 42 -0.80 23.84 4.84
C GLN A 42 -0.18 22.96 5.94
N HIS A 43 0.65 21.96 5.58
CA HIS A 43 1.19 20.97 6.51
C HIS A 43 0.11 20.18 7.28
N THR A 44 -1.00 19.88 6.60
CA THR A 44 -2.11 19.07 7.10
C THR A 44 -2.38 17.87 6.19
N PHE A 45 -3.21 16.94 6.67
CA PHE A 45 -3.65 15.77 5.91
C PHE A 45 -5.04 16.01 5.33
N SER A 46 -5.36 15.34 4.21
CA SER A 46 -6.68 15.43 3.60
C SER A 46 -7.76 14.91 4.55
N PRO A 47 -8.88 15.65 4.77
CA PRO A 47 -10.00 15.20 5.57
C PRO A 47 -10.52 13.81 5.17
N TRP A 48 -10.48 13.48 3.89
CA TRP A 48 -10.89 12.18 3.34
C TRP A 48 -10.17 10.97 3.97
N VAL A 49 -8.94 11.14 4.45
CA VAL A 49 -8.12 10.06 5.03
C VAL A 49 -7.98 10.12 6.56
N ILE A 50 -8.26 11.27 7.17
CA ILE A 50 -8.22 11.48 8.63
C ILE A 50 -9.61 11.53 9.30
N SER A 51 -10.68 11.72 8.53
CA SER A 51 -12.05 11.55 8.99
C SER A 51 -12.41 10.07 8.99
N THR A 52 -13.21 9.67 9.97
CA THR A 52 -13.74 8.30 10.10
C THR A 52 -15.03 8.19 9.30
N GLY A 53 -15.14 7.19 8.41
CA GLY A 53 -16.37 6.87 7.67
C GLY A 53 -17.26 5.91 8.46
N LYS A 54 -16.63 4.91 9.10
CA LYS A 54 -17.26 4.02 10.08
C LYS A 54 -16.31 3.82 11.26
N GLY A 55 -16.88 3.78 12.46
CA GLY A 55 -16.12 3.84 13.70
C GLY A 55 -15.89 5.28 14.19
N GLY A 56 -14.98 5.43 15.16
CA GLY A 56 -14.59 6.72 15.75
C GLY A 56 -15.57 7.36 16.75
N SER A 57 -15.04 8.27 17.58
CA SER A 57 -15.56 8.81 18.86
C SER A 57 -15.38 7.89 20.09
N GLU A 58 -15.12 8.51 21.25
CA GLU A 58 -14.97 7.85 22.56
C GLU A 58 -16.28 7.23 23.09
N LYS A 59 -17.38 7.35 22.31
CA LYS A 59 -18.68 6.79 22.68
C LYS A 59 -18.62 5.25 22.69
N PRO A 60 -19.08 4.59 23.76
CA PRO A 60 -18.99 3.13 23.92
C PRO A 60 -19.53 2.30 22.74
N GLY A 61 -20.55 2.81 22.05
CA GLY A 61 -21.11 2.17 20.86
C GLY A 61 -20.14 2.14 19.68
N TYR A 62 -19.33 3.18 19.48
CA TYR A 62 -18.45 3.33 18.32
C TYR A 62 -17.02 2.79 18.54
N LEU A 63 -16.63 2.55 19.80
CA LEU A 63 -15.40 1.84 20.17
C LEU A 63 -15.37 0.39 19.64
N ALA A 64 -16.54 -0.19 19.35
CA ALA A 64 -16.66 -1.55 18.86
C ALA A 64 -16.30 -1.72 17.37
N TYR A 65 -16.13 -0.65 16.59
CA TYR A 65 -15.89 -0.73 15.14
C TYR A 65 -14.41 -0.53 14.78
N PRO A 66 -13.90 -1.24 13.75
CA PRO A 66 -12.66 -0.89 13.06
C PRO A 66 -12.72 0.56 12.54
N ASP A 67 -11.62 1.30 12.63
CA ASP A 67 -11.56 2.70 12.21
C ASP A 67 -11.21 2.83 10.71
N VAL A 68 -12.26 2.92 9.88
CA VAL A 68 -12.15 3.04 8.42
C VAL A 68 -12.22 4.51 8.03
N SER A 69 -11.34 4.96 7.13
CA SER A 69 -11.37 6.34 6.64
C SER A 69 -12.65 6.64 5.86
N LEU A 70 -13.05 7.92 5.83
CA LEU A 70 -14.23 8.37 5.08
C LEU A 70 -14.13 7.99 3.61
N TYR A 71 -12.98 8.27 2.98
CA TYR A 71 -12.71 7.86 1.60
C TYR A 71 -12.93 6.36 1.40
N ARG A 72 -12.31 5.52 2.25
CA ARG A 72 -12.38 4.07 2.05
C ARG A 72 -13.80 3.56 2.18
N HIS A 73 -14.56 4.10 3.13
CA HIS A 73 -15.96 3.74 3.26
C HIS A 73 -16.77 4.13 2.02
N CYS A 74 -16.70 5.38 1.56
CA CYS A 74 -17.38 5.85 0.35
C CYS A 74 -16.98 5.03 -0.89
N MET A 75 -15.70 4.64 -0.99
CA MET A 75 -15.20 3.84 -2.08
C MET A 75 -15.69 2.39 -2.01
N ASP A 76 -15.71 1.76 -0.83
CA ASP A 76 -16.30 0.43 -0.65
C ASP A 76 -17.79 0.43 -1.08
N VAL A 77 -18.52 1.50 -0.76
CA VAL A 77 -19.92 1.71 -1.20
C VAL A 77 -20.02 1.87 -2.71
N ALA A 78 -19.18 2.73 -3.30
CA ALA A 78 -19.15 2.99 -4.73
C ALA A 78 -18.82 1.72 -5.54
N ILE A 79 -17.90 0.89 -5.06
CA ILE A 79 -17.51 -0.38 -5.69
C ILE A 79 -18.68 -1.36 -5.75
N MET A 80 -19.41 -1.51 -4.64
CA MET A 80 -20.59 -2.37 -4.62
C MET A 80 -21.68 -1.84 -5.56
N GLY A 81 -21.89 -0.52 -5.59
CA GLY A 81 -22.79 0.10 -6.54
C GLY A 81 -22.36 -0.13 -8.00
N ALA A 82 -21.08 0.05 -8.30
CA ALA A 82 -20.49 -0.16 -9.62
C ALA A 82 -20.56 -1.63 -10.06
N MET A 83 -20.42 -2.59 -9.13
CA MET A 83 -20.63 -4.00 -9.40
C MET A 83 -22.10 -4.28 -9.79
N LEU A 84 -23.06 -3.75 -9.04
CA LEU A 84 -24.49 -3.91 -9.38
C LEU A 84 -24.82 -3.26 -10.72
N PHE A 85 -24.23 -2.09 -11.00
CA PHE A 85 -24.33 -1.42 -12.28
C PHE A 85 -23.79 -2.29 -13.43
N PHE A 86 -22.62 -2.92 -13.24
CA PHE A 86 -22.02 -3.81 -14.23
C PHE A 86 -22.97 -4.95 -14.62
N TYR A 87 -23.49 -5.69 -13.64
CA TYR A 87 -24.41 -6.80 -13.91
C TYR A 87 -25.73 -6.34 -14.52
N ALA A 88 -26.30 -5.25 -14.01
CA ALA A 88 -27.56 -4.71 -14.52
C ALA A 88 -27.43 -4.28 -15.99
N ARG A 89 -26.32 -3.63 -16.36
CA ARG A 89 -26.04 -3.24 -17.75
C ARG A 89 -25.80 -4.46 -18.63
N GLN A 90 -24.94 -5.39 -18.19
CA GLN A 90 -24.60 -6.60 -18.96
C GLN A 90 -25.83 -7.44 -19.32
N LYS A 91 -26.86 -7.46 -18.46
CA LYS A 91 -28.10 -8.21 -18.66
C LYS A 91 -29.26 -7.35 -19.18
N GLY A 92 -29.00 -6.12 -19.61
CA GLY A 92 -30.00 -5.24 -20.24
C GLY A 92 -31.09 -4.72 -19.30
N LYS A 93 -30.85 -4.67 -17.99
CA LYS A 93 -31.77 -4.10 -16.99
C LYS A 93 -31.79 -2.57 -16.98
N LEU A 94 -30.77 -1.94 -17.56
CA LEU A 94 -30.63 -0.48 -17.71
C LEU A 94 -30.89 -0.07 -19.16
N SER A 95 -32.15 -0.16 -19.61
CA SER A 95 -32.54 0.08 -21.01
C SER A 95 -32.23 1.47 -21.55
N ASP A 96 -32.15 2.45 -20.65
CA ASP A 96 -31.96 3.86 -21.00
C ASP A 96 -30.48 4.22 -21.21
N ILE A 97 -29.56 3.31 -20.84
CA ILE A 97 -28.11 3.45 -21.00
C ILE A 97 -27.66 2.65 -22.22
N THR A 98 -27.71 3.30 -23.39
CA THR A 98 -27.53 2.63 -24.69
C THR A 98 -26.11 2.66 -25.23
N ASP A 99 -25.24 3.53 -24.71
CA ASP A 99 -23.85 3.67 -25.13
C ASP A 99 -22.87 3.82 -23.95
N GLU A 100 -21.57 3.85 -24.23
CA GLU A 100 -20.52 3.97 -23.21
C GLU A 100 -20.47 5.35 -22.55
N LYS A 101 -20.81 6.43 -23.27
CA LYS A 101 -20.82 7.79 -22.71
C LYS A 101 -21.94 7.95 -21.68
N ALA A 102 -23.11 7.40 -21.97
CA ALA A 102 -24.23 7.33 -21.03
C ALA A 102 -23.88 6.47 -19.81
N ALA A 103 -23.14 5.38 -20.01
CA ALA A 103 -22.69 4.52 -18.92
C ALA A 103 -21.65 5.22 -18.03
N GLU A 104 -20.68 5.93 -18.64
CA GLU A 104 -19.69 6.73 -17.93
C GLU A 104 -20.37 7.82 -17.10
N LYS A 105 -21.35 8.51 -17.69
CA LYS A 105 -22.16 9.53 -17.00
C LYS A 105 -22.92 8.94 -15.80
N ALA A 106 -23.54 7.77 -15.97
CA ALA A 106 -24.26 7.09 -14.90
C ALA A 106 -23.32 6.70 -13.74
N LEU A 107 -22.12 6.20 -14.05
CA LEU A 107 -21.12 5.89 -13.03
C LEU A 107 -20.59 7.14 -12.32
N LYS A 108 -20.41 8.26 -13.03
CA LYS A 108 -20.09 9.55 -12.40
C LYS A 108 -21.18 9.95 -11.39
N ILE A 109 -22.45 9.85 -11.76
CA ILE A 109 -23.57 10.10 -10.83
C ILE A 109 -23.50 9.15 -9.64
N LEU A 110 -23.23 7.86 -9.85
CA LEU A 110 -23.06 6.88 -8.78
C LEU A 110 -21.94 7.27 -7.81
N PHE A 111 -20.76 7.70 -8.31
CA PHE A 111 -19.67 8.21 -7.48
C PHE A 111 -20.07 9.46 -6.70
N ALA A 112 -20.78 10.41 -7.34
CA ALA A 112 -21.26 11.61 -6.67
C ALA A 112 -22.18 11.26 -5.49
N ILE A 113 -23.15 10.37 -5.69
CA ILE A 113 -24.05 9.91 -4.61
C ILE A 113 -23.24 9.23 -3.50
N ALA A 114 -22.35 8.29 -3.85
CA ALA A 114 -21.56 7.54 -2.88
C ALA A 114 -20.58 8.40 -2.06
N PHE A 115 -20.04 9.48 -2.61
CA PHE A 115 -19.13 10.37 -1.88
C PHE A 115 -19.84 11.49 -1.11
N LEU A 116 -21.10 11.77 -1.42
CA LEU A 116 -21.92 12.74 -0.70
C LEU A 116 -22.80 12.12 0.40
N HIS A 117 -23.01 10.79 0.40
CA HIS A 117 -23.99 10.16 1.29
C HIS A 117 -23.68 10.28 2.79
N ASP A 118 -22.41 10.47 3.13
CA ASP A 118 -21.88 10.56 4.50
C ASP A 118 -21.26 11.95 4.74
N ALA A 119 -21.80 13.00 4.10
CA ALA A 119 -21.27 14.36 4.16
C ALA A 119 -21.22 14.94 5.59
N ASP A 120 -22.02 14.43 6.51
CA ASP A 120 -21.99 14.79 7.94
C ASP A 120 -20.66 14.43 8.63
N LYS A 121 -19.89 13.49 8.06
CA LYS A 121 -18.62 12.99 8.62
C LYS A 121 -17.39 13.72 8.09
N TYR A 122 -17.53 14.54 7.05
CA TYR A 122 -16.41 15.27 6.46
C TYR A 122 -15.95 16.39 7.39
N ARG A 123 -14.69 16.35 7.85
CA ARG A 123 -14.11 17.33 8.80
C ARG A 123 -12.99 18.12 8.17
N ASP A 124 -13.31 19.25 7.54
CA ASP A 124 -12.30 20.26 7.20
C ASP A 124 -12.11 21.20 8.40
N SER A 125 -10.86 21.55 8.71
CA SER A 125 -10.54 22.60 9.68
C SER A 125 -11.23 23.96 9.40
N ALA A 126 -11.60 24.23 8.15
CA ALA A 126 -12.40 25.40 7.76
C ALA A 126 -13.92 25.19 7.93
N LEU A 127 -14.39 23.94 7.96
CA LEU A 127 -15.79 23.54 8.08
C LEU A 127 -15.99 22.88 9.44
N ALA A 128 -16.20 23.68 10.48
CA ALA A 128 -16.36 23.21 11.85
C ALA A 128 -17.68 22.43 12.03
N PHE A 129 -17.72 21.17 11.58
CA PHE A 129 -18.77 20.24 11.95
C PHE A 129 -18.36 19.56 13.26
N HIS A 130 -19.01 19.96 14.34
CA HIS A 130 -18.86 19.36 15.66
C HIS A 130 -19.32 17.90 15.67
N GLU A 131 -18.92 17.15 16.70
CA GLU A 131 -19.49 15.83 17.03
C GLU A 131 -20.99 15.95 17.34
N THR A 132 -21.82 16.17 16.33
CA THR A 132 -23.22 15.80 16.38
C THR A 132 -23.31 14.33 16.06
N ASP A 133 -24.23 13.63 16.71
CA ASP A 133 -24.49 12.21 16.46
C ASP A 133 -24.54 11.94 14.95
N SER A 134 -24.07 10.76 14.51
CA SER A 134 -24.23 10.30 13.12
C SER A 134 -25.72 10.29 12.78
N GLU A 135 -26.19 11.41 12.23
CA GLU A 135 -27.51 11.63 11.65
C GLU A 135 -27.36 11.59 10.13
N SER A 136 -28.48 11.70 9.40
CA SER A 136 -28.40 11.83 7.94
C SER A 136 -27.91 13.24 7.56
N PRO A 137 -27.14 13.39 6.46
CA PRO A 137 -26.56 14.67 6.07
C PRO A 137 -27.60 15.77 5.87
N THR A 138 -27.33 16.96 6.38
CA THR A 138 -28.13 18.16 6.13
C THR A 138 -27.86 18.74 4.73
N TYR A 139 -28.77 19.55 4.21
CA TYR A 139 -28.58 20.24 2.93
C TYR A 139 -27.29 21.07 2.91
N ASP A 140 -26.99 21.81 3.98
CA ASP A 140 -25.78 22.64 4.05
C ASP A 140 -24.48 21.80 4.04
N GLN A 141 -24.49 20.62 4.67
CA GLN A 141 -23.37 19.69 4.63
C GLN A 141 -23.18 19.11 3.22
N VAL A 142 -24.27 18.70 2.55
CA VAL A 142 -24.23 18.22 1.17
C VAL A 142 -23.75 19.32 0.23
N LYS A 143 -24.26 20.55 0.38
CA LYS A 143 -23.85 21.72 -0.40
C LYS A 143 -22.36 22.01 -0.25
N ALA A 144 -21.86 22.05 0.98
CA ALA A 144 -20.45 22.31 1.24
C ALA A 144 -19.57 21.23 0.58
N LEU A 145 -19.93 19.95 0.72
CA LEU A 145 -19.15 18.87 0.13
C LEU A 145 -19.27 18.82 -1.40
N TYR A 146 -20.43 19.17 -1.96
CA TYR A 146 -20.66 19.34 -3.39
C TYR A 146 -19.73 20.38 -3.99
N GLU A 147 -19.58 21.54 -3.33
CA GLU A 147 -18.66 22.62 -3.74
C GLU A 147 -17.19 22.17 -3.63
N VAL A 148 -16.84 21.50 -2.54
CA VAL A 148 -15.50 20.95 -2.28
C VAL A 148 -15.09 19.92 -3.34
N LEU A 149 -15.99 19.02 -3.72
CA LEU A 149 -15.79 18.02 -4.78
C LEU A 149 -16.04 18.56 -6.19
N ALA A 150 -16.53 19.79 -6.30
CA ALA A 150 -16.87 20.49 -7.53
C ALA A 150 -17.69 19.61 -8.49
N VAL A 151 -18.76 19.00 -7.94
CA VAL A 151 -19.62 17.99 -8.57
C VAL A 151 -20.28 18.51 -9.86
N ASP A 152 -20.56 19.81 -9.91
CA ASP A 152 -21.07 20.56 -11.07
C ASP A 152 -20.15 20.49 -12.31
N HIS A 153 -18.84 20.30 -12.12
CA HIS A 153 -17.89 20.29 -13.24
C HIS A 153 -17.81 18.95 -13.97
N TRP A 154 -18.32 17.87 -13.38
CA TRP A 154 -18.17 16.53 -13.93
C TRP A 154 -19.46 15.69 -13.89
N THR A 155 -20.54 16.25 -13.34
CA THR A 155 -21.90 15.73 -13.45
C THR A 155 -22.86 16.85 -13.82
N ASP A 156 -24.08 16.50 -14.22
CA ASP A 156 -25.16 17.46 -14.45
C ASP A 156 -26.09 17.62 -13.22
N LEU A 157 -25.66 17.15 -12.04
CA LEU A 157 -26.49 17.18 -10.83
C LEU A 157 -26.43 18.56 -10.16
N THR A 158 -27.58 19.06 -9.73
CA THR A 158 -27.68 20.20 -8.81
C THR A 158 -27.46 19.77 -7.36
N VAL A 159 -27.29 20.75 -6.46
CA VAL A 159 -27.21 20.48 -5.01
C VAL A 159 -28.51 19.83 -4.51
N GLU A 160 -29.65 20.28 -5.04
CA GLU A 160 -30.98 19.76 -4.74
C GLU A 160 -31.11 18.29 -5.17
N ASP A 161 -30.65 17.96 -6.38
CA ASP A 161 -30.62 16.57 -6.88
C ASP A 161 -29.77 15.69 -5.96
N CYS A 162 -28.55 16.15 -5.62
CA CYS A 162 -27.65 15.43 -4.73
C CYS A 162 -28.27 15.21 -3.35
N PHE A 163 -28.89 16.23 -2.76
CA PHE A 163 -29.54 16.13 -1.45
C PHE A 163 -30.71 15.14 -1.47
N ALA A 164 -31.53 15.16 -2.52
CA ALA A 164 -32.63 14.22 -2.70
C ALA A 164 -32.14 12.77 -2.84
N LEU A 165 -31.10 12.54 -3.65
CA LEU A 165 -30.53 11.21 -3.89
C LEU A 165 -29.85 10.66 -2.63
N VAL A 166 -29.05 11.46 -1.94
CA VAL A 166 -28.40 11.08 -0.67
C VAL A 166 -29.43 10.75 0.42
N SER A 167 -30.50 11.56 0.53
CA SER A 167 -31.57 11.31 1.52
C SER A 167 -32.28 9.95 1.31
N ARG A 168 -32.28 9.42 0.08
CA ARG A 168 -32.84 8.11 -0.24
C ARG A 168 -31.91 6.95 0.11
N VAL A 169 -30.60 7.15 0.05
CA VAL A 169 -29.61 6.17 0.50
C VAL A 169 -29.82 5.84 2.00
N GLU A 170 -30.18 6.86 2.78
CA GLU A 170 -30.40 6.83 4.23
C GLU A 170 -31.81 6.29 4.65
N ILE A 171 -32.11 5.01 4.37
CA ILE A 171 -33.45 4.39 4.49
C ILE A 171 -34.13 4.56 5.88
N ASN A 172 -33.37 4.69 6.98
CA ASN A 172 -33.93 4.73 8.34
C ASN A 172 -33.80 6.10 9.04
N ARG A 173 -32.74 6.86 8.77
CA ARG A 173 -32.45 8.16 9.41
C ARG A 173 -32.84 9.35 8.50
N GLY A 174 -32.76 9.16 7.19
CA GLY A 174 -33.06 10.18 6.17
C GLY A 174 -34.55 10.40 5.95
N LYS A 175 -35.43 9.50 6.44
CA LYS A 175 -36.90 9.62 6.30
C LYS A 175 -37.49 10.95 6.80
N LYS A 176 -36.84 11.66 7.74
CA LYS A 176 -37.27 13.00 8.16
C LYS A 176 -36.83 14.10 7.19
N GLN A 177 -35.66 13.96 6.57
CA GLN A 177 -35.08 14.94 5.63
C GLN A 177 -35.60 14.73 4.19
N ALA A 178 -35.84 13.46 3.79
CA ALA A 178 -36.44 13.07 2.51
C ALA A 178 -37.88 13.58 2.32
N ILE A 179 -38.59 13.94 3.41
CA ILE A 179 -39.91 14.61 3.33
C ILE A 179 -39.77 16.05 2.80
N PHE A 180 -38.60 16.67 2.96
CA PHE A 180 -38.31 18.04 2.54
C PHE A 180 -37.56 18.12 1.19
N ALA A 181 -37.08 16.99 0.66
CA ALA A 181 -36.45 16.92 -0.65
C ALA A 181 -37.48 16.51 -1.72
N GLU A 182 -37.57 17.25 -2.83
CA GLU A 182 -38.40 16.82 -3.95
C GLU A 182 -37.84 15.51 -4.54
N PRO A 183 -38.69 14.54 -4.93
CA PRO A 183 -38.21 13.30 -5.54
C PRO A 183 -37.49 13.61 -6.87
N PRO A 184 -36.35 12.95 -7.18
CA PRO A 184 -35.76 13.02 -8.50
C PRO A 184 -36.81 12.64 -9.55
N SER A 185 -36.92 13.43 -10.62
CA SER A 185 -37.88 13.16 -11.69
C SER A 185 -37.46 12.00 -12.60
N ASP A 186 -36.23 11.50 -12.46
CA ASP A 186 -35.60 10.53 -13.35
C ASP A 186 -35.44 9.15 -12.69
N ARG A 187 -36.10 8.14 -13.28
CA ARG A 187 -36.05 6.74 -12.85
C ARG A 187 -34.64 6.16 -12.87
N GLN A 188 -33.77 6.63 -13.76
CA GLN A 188 -32.38 6.16 -13.82
C GLN A 188 -31.61 6.56 -12.56
N MET A 189 -31.74 7.81 -12.11
CA MET A 189 -31.06 8.31 -10.92
C MET A 189 -31.54 7.57 -9.66
N ASP A 190 -32.82 7.23 -9.60
CA ASP A 190 -33.39 6.43 -8.51
C ASP A 190 -32.75 5.04 -8.41
N ILE A 191 -32.57 4.35 -9.53
CA ILE A 191 -31.90 3.03 -9.57
C ILE A 191 -30.45 3.15 -9.08
N LEU A 192 -29.73 4.20 -9.48
CA LEU A 192 -28.35 4.44 -9.04
C LEU A 192 -28.27 4.70 -7.53
N ALA A 193 -29.19 5.48 -6.97
CA ALA A 193 -29.27 5.70 -5.53
C ALA A 193 -29.60 4.40 -4.75
N GLU A 194 -30.48 3.56 -5.28
CA GLU A 194 -30.77 2.23 -4.70
C GLU A 194 -29.54 1.32 -4.70
N MET A 195 -28.74 1.30 -5.79
CA MET A 195 -27.48 0.56 -5.85
C MET A 195 -26.50 1.03 -4.77
N VAL A 196 -26.36 2.34 -4.58
CA VAL A 196 -25.52 2.93 -3.51
C VAL A 196 -26.04 2.54 -2.12
N SER A 197 -27.37 2.54 -1.91
CA SER A 197 -27.98 2.13 -0.64
C SER A 197 -27.72 0.66 -0.29
N VAL A 198 -27.73 -0.23 -1.29
CA VAL A 198 -27.32 -1.63 -1.10
C VAL A 198 -25.85 -1.70 -0.66
N GLY A 199 -24.98 -0.92 -1.31
CA GLY A 199 -23.56 -0.80 -0.98
C GLY A 199 -23.32 -0.32 0.46
N ASP A 200 -23.92 0.80 0.88
CA ASP A 200 -23.79 1.28 2.27
C ASP A 200 -24.32 0.26 3.28
N THR A 201 -25.44 -0.39 2.98
CA THR A 201 -25.99 -1.40 3.90
C THR A 201 -25.03 -2.57 4.10
N LEU A 202 -24.47 -3.14 3.02
CA LEU A 202 -23.56 -4.28 3.12
C LEU A 202 -22.22 -3.90 3.77
N THR A 203 -21.62 -2.76 3.37
CA THR A 203 -20.37 -2.27 3.96
C THR A 203 -20.52 -1.89 5.44
N SER A 204 -21.70 -1.39 5.84
CA SER A 204 -22.03 -1.13 7.24
C SER A 204 -22.11 -2.42 8.06
N ILE A 205 -22.70 -3.49 7.52
CA ILE A 205 -22.71 -4.82 8.17
C ILE A 205 -21.28 -5.34 8.30
N ALA A 206 -20.48 -5.25 7.23
CA ALA A 206 -19.08 -5.67 7.24
C ALA A 206 -18.27 -4.97 8.33
N SER A 207 -18.46 -3.66 8.46
CA SER A 207 -17.76 -2.83 9.43
C SER A 207 -18.22 -3.12 10.88
N ARG A 208 -19.49 -3.49 11.08
CA ARG A 208 -20.07 -3.76 12.40
C ARG A 208 -19.80 -5.16 12.92
N GLU A 209 -20.06 -6.15 12.06
CA GLU A 209 -20.19 -7.55 12.43
C GLU A 209 -19.11 -8.43 11.82
N GLY A 210 -18.49 -7.97 10.72
CA GLY A 210 -17.47 -8.70 9.98
C GLY A 210 -17.93 -9.14 8.59
N PHE A 211 -16.98 -9.60 7.79
CA PHE A 211 -17.24 -10.01 6.40
C PHE A 211 -18.14 -11.25 6.31
N GLU A 212 -18.11 -12.17 7.28
CA GLU A 212 -18.98 -13.36 7.29
C GLU A 212 -20.46 -12.97 7.32
N GLN A 213 -20.83 -12.01 8.18
CA GLN A 213 -22.19 -11.51 8.32
C GLN A 213 -22.60 -10.69 7.09
N MET A 214 -21.67 -9.97 6.48
CA MET A 214 -21.90 -9.31 5.20
C MET A 214 -22.24 -10.32 4.10
N ILE A 215 -21.50 -11.43 3.97
CA ILE A 215 -21.80 -12.50 3.01
C ILE A 215 -23.16 -13.15 3.31
N ALA A 216 -23.46 -13.42 4.59
CA ALA A 216 -24.76 -13.94 4.97
C ALA A 216 -25.91 -13.00 4.58
N ALA A 217 -25.75 -11.68 4.80
CA ALA A 217 -26.72 -10.67 4.43
C ALA A 217 -26.89 -10.55 2.90
N TYR A 218 -25.80 -10.65 2.13
CA TYR A 218 -25.86 -10.71 0.67
C TYR A 218 -26.66 -11.94 0.20
N ASN A 219 -26.34 -13.13 0.71
CA ASN A 219 -27.01 -14.37 0.35
C ASN A 219 -28.51 -14.35 0.70
N GLN A 220 -28.89 -13.77 1.84
CA GLN A 220 -30.30 -13.57 2.21
C GLN A 220 -31.06 -12.66 1.23
N ARG A 221 -30.36 -11.73 0.59
CA ARG A 221 -30.92 -10.78 -0.39
C ARG A 221 -30.76 -11.24 -1.84
N LEU A 222 -30.09 -12.37 -2.08
CA LEU A 222 -29.69 -12.82 -3.41
C LEU A 222 -30.87 -12.83 -4.41
N ALA A 223 -32.03 -13.39 -4.02
CA ALA A 223 -33.21 -13.42 -4.88
C ALA A 223 -33.68 -12.02 -5.33
N ALA A 224 -33.61 -11.03 -4.45
CA ALA A 224 -33.98 -9.66 -4.77
C ALA A 224 -32.93 -9.00 -5.68
N LEU A 225 -31.63 -9.22 -5.39
CA LEU A 225 -30.53 -8.71 -6.19
C LEU A 225 -30.51 -9.31 -7.61
N VAL A 226 -30.83 -10.59 -7.75
CA VAL A 226 -30.97 -11.25 -9.07
C VAL A 226 -32.14 -10.63 -9.84
N ALA A 227 -33.29 -10.43 -9.19
CA ALA A 227 -34.47 -9.85 -9.84
C ALA A 227 -34.22 -8.41 -10.33
N GLN A 228 -33.58 -7.59 -9.49
CA GLN A 228 -33.35 -6.17 -9.72
C GLN A 228 -32.15 -5.88 -10.62
N TYR A 229 -31.00 -6.51 -10.34
CA TYR A 229 -29.70 -6.17 -10.94
C TYR A 229 -29.08 -7.32 -11.75
N ALA A 230 -29.74 -8.48 -11.82
CA ALA A 230 -29.28 -9.64 -12.57
C ALA A 230 -27.87 -10.13 -12.19
N VAL A 231 -27.51 -10.00 -10.90
CA VAL A 231 -26.30 -10.63 -10.34
C VAL A 231 -26.34 -12.16 -10.52
N PRO A 232 -25.19 -12.85 -10.54
CA PRO A 232 -25.14 -14.31 -10.59
C PRO A 232 -25.97 -14.95 -9.47
N ASN A 233 -26.78 -15.96 -9.79
CA ASN A 233 -27.70 -16.61 -8.85
C ASN A 233 -27.01 -17.73 -8.06
N ASP A 234 -25.83 -17.42 -7.51
CA ASP A 234 -24.99 -18.35 -6.77
C ASP A 234 -24.76 -17.79 -5.37
N THR A 235 -24.86 -18.66 -4.36
CA THR A 235 -24.54 -18.25 -3.00
C THR A 235 -23.03 -18.08 -2.85
N LEU A 236 -22.65 -17.04 -2.12
CA LEU A 236 -21.25 -16.75 -1.83
C LEU A 236 -20.82 -17.40 -0.52
N LYS A 237 -19.56 -17.83 -0.48
CA LYS A 237 -18.85 -18.27 0.72
C LYS A 237 -17.59 -17.41 0.89
N LEU A 238 -17.32 -17.02 2.12
CA LEU A 238 -16.08 -16.33 2.47
C LEU A 238 -14.97 -17.36 2.72
N TRP A 239 -13.82 -17.15 2.09
CA TRP A 239 -12.59 -17.90 2.33
C TRP A 239 -11.52 -16.98 2.92
N VAL A 240 -10.72 -17.55 3.82
CA VAL A 240 -9.63 -16.85 4.50
C VAL A 240 -8.37 -17.67 4.34
N PHE A 241 -7.33 -17.05 3.79
CA PHE A 241 -6.03 -17.67 3.60
C PHE A 241 -4.97 -16.93 4.41
N GLU A 242 -4.14 -17.67 5.16
CA GLU A 242 -3.03 -17.14 5.95
C GLU A 242 -1.69 -17.58 5.37
N GLN A 243 -0.92 -16.63 4.82
CA GLN A 243 0.41 -16.84 4.26
C GLN A 243 1.22 -15.52 4.23
N THR A 244 2.49 -15.58 3.82
CA THR A 244 3.29 -14.35 3.60
C THR A 244 2.63 -13.44 2.55
N PRO A 245 2.73 -12.10 2.67
CA PRO A 245 2.05 -11.16 1.76
C PRO A 245 2.37 -11.39 0.29
N VAL A 246 3.62 -11.75 -0.05
CA VAL A 246 4.06 -12.03 -1.42
C VAL A 246 3.31 -13.23 -2.01
N VAL A 247 3.19 -14.33 -1.25
CA VAL A 247 2.43 -15.52 -1.68
C VAL A 247 0.95 -15.20 -1.81
N LEU A 248 0.37 -14.48 -0.86
CA LEU A 248 -1.04 -14.12 -0.90
C LEU A 248 -1.38 -13.18 -2.06
N CYS A 249 -0.45 -12.30 -2.46
CA CYS A 249 -0.62 -11.47 -3.65
C CYS A 249 -0.69 -12.32 -4.92
N HIS A 250 0.18 -13.34 -5.06
CA HIS A 250 0.09 -14.28 -6.18
C HIS A 250 -1.22 -15.08 -6.14
N LEU A 251 -1.67 -15.52 -4.96
CA LEU A 251 -2.94 -16.23 -4.81
C LEU A 251 -4.14 -15.33 -5.19
N GLN A 252 -4.15 -14.08 -4.72
CA GLN A 252 -5.17 -13.09 -5.06
C GLN A 252 -5.25 -12.87 -6.57
N GLN A 253 -4.09 -12.76 -7.23
CA GLN A 253 -4.01 -12.60 -8.68
C GLN A 253 -4.68 -13.75 -9.42
N VAL A 254 -4.34 -14.99 -9.09
CA VAL A 254 -4.93 -16.18 -9.73
C VAL A 254 -6.45 -16.22 -9.54
N PHE A 255 -6.94 -15.85 -8.36
CA PHE A 255 -8.38 -15.74 -8.14
C PHE A 255 -9.04 -14.67 -9.01
N LEU A 256 -8.44 -13.48 -9.10
CA LEU A 256 -9.00 -12.38 -9.88
C LEU A 256 -9.03 -12.70 -11.37
N ASP A 257 -7.94 -13.26 -11.91
CA ASP A 257 -7.87 -13.65 -13.32
C ASP A 257 -8.98 -14.65 -13.67
N GLN A 258 -9.14 -15.70 -12.86
CA GLN A 258 -10.19 -16.69 -13.08
C GLN A 258 -11.60 -16.10 -12.92
N LEU A 259 -11.85 -15.29 -11.88
CA LEU A 259 -13.16 -14.68 -11.68
C LEU A 259 -13.52 -13.73 -12.82
N TYR A 260 -12.54 -13.00 -13.34
CA TYR A 260 -12.74 -12.03 -14.40
C TYR A 260 -13.00 -12.70 -15.75
N ASP A 261 -12.29 -13.78 -16.06
CA ASP A 261 -12.57 -14.64 -17.21
C ASP A 261 -13.99 -15.21 -17.15
N GLU A 262 -14.47 -15.55 -15.94
CA GLU A 262 -15.85 -15.99 -15.69
C GLU A 262 -16.87 -14.82 -15.63
N LYS A 263 -16.44 -13.57 -15.87
CA LYS A 263 -17.24 -12.33 -15.77
C LYS A 263 -17.89 -12.15 -14.39
N ARG A 264 -17.19 -12.52 -13.33
CA ARG A 264 -17.64 -12.48 -11.94
C ARG A 264 -16.83 -11.47 -11.13
N PHE A 265 -17.57 -10.66 -10.36
CA PHE A 265 -17.03 -9.68 -9.44
C PHE A 265 -17.04 -10.24 -8.01
N PRO A 266 -15.88 -10.40 -7.34
CA PRO A 266 -15.88 -10.80 -5.95
C PRO A 266 -16.42 -9.66 -5.07
N LEU A 267 -17.36 -10.00 -4.18
CA LEU A 267 -17.94 -9.05 -3.23
C LEU A 267 -16.92 -8.64 -2.14
N VAL A 268 -16.02 -9.54 -1.77
CA VAL A 268 -14.87 -9.30 -0.89
C VAL A 268 -13.63 -9.86 -1.57
N CYS A 269 -12.58 -9.04 -1.70
CA CYS A 269 -11.24 -9.45 -2.10
C CYS A 269 -10.24 -8.51 -1.42
N LEU A 270 -9.69 -8.93 -0.29
CA LEU A 270 -8.90 -8.07 0.60
C LEU A 270 -7.64 -8.76 1.10
N LEU A 271 -6.48 -8.21 0.74
CA LEU A 271 -5.18 -8.57 1.30
C LEU A 271 -4.83 -7.66 2.48
N GLU A 272 -4.76 -8.23 3.68
CA GLU A 272 -4.44 -7.57 4.94
C GLU A 272 -3.25 -8.23 5.63
N GLY A 273 -2.05 -7.71 5.35
CA GLY A 273 -0.79 -8.28 5.85
C GLY A 273 -0.64 -9.74 5.44
N GLN A 274 -0.76 -10.65 6.41
CA GLN A 274 -0.65 -12.10 6.21
C GLN A 274 -1.99 -12.81 6.00
N ARG A 275 -3.07 -12.07 5.71
CA ARG A 275 -4.41 -12.63 5.49
C ARG A 275 -5.00 -12.18 4.17
N LEU A 276 -5.55 -13.10 3.39
CA LEU A 276 -6.37 -12.81 2.22
C LEU A 276 -7.81 -13.26 2.49
N TRP A 277 -8.74 -12.32 2.42
CA TRP A 277 -10.18 -12.57 2.47
C TRP A 277 -10.72 -12.55 1.04
N ILE A 278 -11.43 -13.58 0.63
CA ILE A 278 -12.07 -13.61 -0.68
C ILE A 278 -13.45 -14.26 -0.64
N SER A 279 -14.44 -13.63 -1.27
CA SER A 279 -15.76 -14.22 -1.47
C SER A 279 -15.80 -14.96 -2.81
N LEU A 280 -16.10 -16.25 -2.76
CA LEU A 280 -16.22 -17.11 -3.94
C LEU A 280 -17.59 -17.79 -3.94
N GLN A 281 -17.94 -18.40 -5.06
CA GLN A 281 -19.11 -19.27 -5.11
C GLN A 281 -18.93 -20.48 -4.19
N ALA A 282 -20.04 -21.03 -3.70
CA ALA A 282 -20.00 -22.14 -2.76
C ALA A 282 -19.30 -23.40 -3.32
N ASP A 283 -19.39 -23.62 -4.63
CA ASP A 283 -18.85 -24.75 -5.40
C ASP A 283 -17.63 -24.38 -6.26
N PHE A 284 -17.00 -23.24 -5.98
CA PHE A 284 -15.83 -22.76 -6.73
C PHE A 284 -14.66 -23.78 -6.69
N ASP A 285 -14.05 -24.05 -7.86
CA ASP A 285 -12.94 -24.99 -7.99
C ASP A 285 -11.61 -24.40 -7.48
N LEU A 286 -11.37 -24.59 -6.19
CA LEU A 286 -10.12 -24.20 -5.55
C LEU A 286 -8.92 -25.04 -6.00
N ASP A 287 -9.11 -26.28 -6.48
CA ASP A 287 -8.00 -27.13 -6.91
C ASP A 287 -7.36 -26.60 -8.20
N ALA A 288 -8.18 -26.11 -9.14
CA ALA A 288 -7.70 -25.41 -10.33
C ALA A 288 -6.85 -24.18 -9.97
N VAL A 289 -7.31 -23.34 -9.03
CA VAL A 289 -6.54 -22.18 -8.54
C VAL A 289 -5.21 -22.59 -7.96
N PHE A 290 -5.20 -23.61 -7.09
CA PHE A 290 -3.97 -24.04 -6.44
C PHE A 290 -2.96 -24.65 -7.40
N LYS A 291 -3.42 -25.30 -8.48
CA LYS A 291 -2.54 -25.79 -9.54
C LYS A 291 -1.84 -24.63 -10.26
N VAL A 292 -2.60 -23.61 -10.66
CA VAL A 292 -2.04 -22.41 -11.31
C VAL A 292 -1.12 -21.65 -10.36
N LEU A 293 -1.48 -21.54 -9.08
CA LEU A 293 -0.61 -20.92 -8.07
C LEU A 293 0.70 -21.69 -7.90
N GLU A 294 0.67 -23.03 -7.83
CA GLU A 294 1.89 -23.84 -7.70
C GLU A 294 2.83 -23.59 -8.89
N GLU A 295 2.29 -23.58 -10.11
CA GLU A 295 3.02 -23.28 -11.34
C GLU A 295 3.62 -21.86 -11.29
N ASN A 296 2.83 -20.85 -10.93
CA ASN A 296 3.29 -19.46 -10.80
C ASN A 296 4.39 -19.28 -9.75
N LEU A 297 4.22 -19.89 -8.56
CA LEU A 297 5.21 -19.82 -7.49
C LEU A 297 6.49 -20.57 -7.90
N SER A 298 6.39 -21.67 -8.64
CA SER A 298 7.56 -22.44 -9.06
C SER A 298 8.52 -21.61 -9.91
N GLN A 299 8.00 -20.64 -10.67
CA GLN A 299 8.72 -19.81 -11.66
C GLN A 299 9.42 -20.63 -12.75
N ASN A 300 9.00 -21.87 -12.90
CA ASN A 300 9.43 -22.78 -13.95
C ASN A 300 8.56 -22.54 -15.18
N PHE A 301 8.63 -21.34 -15.77
CA PHE A 301 7.85 -21.04 -16.96
C PHE A 301 8.32 -21.91 -18.13
N PRO A 302 7.39 -22.54 -18.88
CA PRO A 302 7.72 -23.23 -20.11
C PRO A 302 8.51 -22.30 -21.02
N SER A 303 9.64 -22.76 -21.54
CA SER A 303 10.38 -22.00 -22.54
C SER A 303 11.17 -22.89 -23.48
N ILE A 304 11.28 -22.41 -24.72
CA ILE A 304 12.00 -23.09 -25.79
C ILE A 304 13.27 -22.29 -26.09
N LYS A 305 14.44 -22.84 -25.75
CA LYS A 305 15.73 -22.19 -26.06
C LYS A 305 16.37 -22.81 -27.29
N ARG A 306 16.60 -21.99 -28.31
CA ARG A 306 17.31 -22.38 -29.53
C ARG A 306 18.82 -22.17 -29.43
N ASN A 307 19.59 -23.18 -29.82
CA ASN A 307 21.01 -23.04 -30.07
C ASN A 307 21.25 -22.34 -31.42
N HIS A 308 21.85 -21.15 -31.37
CA HIS A 308 22.11 -20.31 -32.55
C HIS A 308 23.03 -20.94 -33.59
N THR A 309 23.84 -21.93 -33.22
CA THR A 309 24.85 -22.52 -34.12
C THR A 309 24.30 -23.66 -34.96
N ASN A 310 23.51 -24.55 -34.36
CA ASN A 310 23.07 -25.79 -34.98
C ASN A 310 21.54 -25.92 -35.12
N GLY A 311 20.79 -24.98 -34.53
CA GLY A 311 19.33 -24.92 -34.63
C GLY A 311 18.57 -25.89 -33.74
N GLU A 312 19.25 -26.59 -32.82
CA GLU A 312 18.64 -27.49 -31.83
C GLU A 312 17.85 -26.70 -30.78
N LEU A 313 16.76 -27.29 -30.29
CA LEU A 313 15.93 -26.73 -29.24
C LEU A 313 16.10 -27.50 -27.94
N ASN A 314 16.28 -26.76 -26.85
CA ASN A 314 16.20 -27.26 -25.49
C ASN A 314 14.85 -26.83 -24.89
N LEU A 315 14.10 -27.81 -24.40
CA LEU A 315 12.86 -27.58 -23.68
C LEU A 315 13.18 -27.35 -22.20
N LEU A 316 12.71 -26.25 -21.64
CA LEU A 316 12.80 -25.94 -20.22
C LEU A 316 11.39 -25.89 -19.64
N HIS A 317 11.14 -26.68 -18.61
CA HIS A 317 9.85 -26.71 -17.89
C HIS A 317 8.62 -26.95 -18.79
N LEU A 318 8.81 -27.66 -19.89
CA LEU A 318 7.79 -27.96 -20.88
C LEU A 318 7.57 -29.47 -20.91
N HIS A 319 6.33 -29.91 -20.68
CA HIS A 319 6.05 -31.30 -20.28
C HIS A 319 5.04 -32.04 -21.16
N ASP A 320 4.37 -31.35 -22.08
CA ASP A 320 3.33 -31.89 -22.95
C ASP A 320 3.26 -31.15 -24.29
N VAL A 321 2.52 -31.74 -25.24
CA VAL A 321 2.39 -31.26 -26.62
C VAL A 321 1.61 -29.95 -26.70
N GLU A 322 0.55 -29.80 -25.92
CA GLU A 322 -0.27 -28.59 -25.88
C GLU A 322 0.57 -27.37 -25.46
N THR A 323 1.38 -27.51 -24.42
CA THR A 323 2.30 -26.45 -23.99
C THR A 323 3.36 -26.18 -25.05
N LEU A 324 3.86 -27.20 -25.77
CA LEU A 324 4.81 -27.00 -26.87
C LEU A 324 4.21 -26.15 -27.99
N ILE A 325 2.98 -26.46 -28.39
CA ILE A 325 2.26 -25.74 -29.43
C ILE A 325 2.12 -24.28 -29.01
N ARG A 326 1.57 -24.03 -27.82
CA ARG A 326 1.37 -22.68 -27.28
C ARG A 326 2.66 -21.84 -27.26
N GLU A 327 3.74 -22.39 -26.70
CA GLU A 327 5.03 -21.67 -26.62
C GLU A 327 5.73 -21.50 -27.97
N ALA A 328 5.47 -22.38 -28.94
CA ALA A 328 6.05 -22.29 -30.27
C ALA A 328 5.32 -21.28 -31.18
N THR A 329 4.05 -21.02 -30.92
CA THR A 329 3.18 -20.15 -31.74
C THR A 329 3.00 -18.75 -31.17
N ASP A 330 3.38 -18.52 -29.91
CA ASP A 330 3.33 -17.21 -29.28
C ASP A 330 4.12 -16.15 -30.07
N ALA A 331 3.42 -15.07 -30.46
CA ALA A 331 3.92 -14.01 -31.32
C ALA A 331 5.06 -13.19 -30.68
N ALA A 332 5.07 -13.06 -29.34
CA ALA A 332 6.15 -12.43 -28.59
C ALA A 332 7.43 -13.29 -28.59
N SER A 333 7.26 -14.61 -28.76
CA SER A 333 8.27 -15.62 -28.58
C SER A 333 8.80 -16.13 -29.91
N TYR A 334 9.74 -15.39 -30.50
CA TYR A 334 10.61 -15.86 -31.59
C TYR A 334 9.91 -16.31 -32.88
N GLY A 335 8.70 -15.82 -33.17
CA GLY A 335 7.73 -16.38 -34.11
C GLY A 335 8.17 -16.81 -35.52
N SER A 336 9.38 -16.54 -36.03
CA SER A 336 9.91 -17.13 -37.28
C SER A 336 11.20 -17.95 -37.13
N ARG A 337 11.83 -17.92 -35.95
CA ARG A 337 13.17 -18.51 -35.71
C ARG A 337 13.19 -20.03 -35.72
N PHE A 338 12.03 -20.70 -35.66
CA PHE A 338 11.94 -22.15 -35.78
C PHE A 338 11.95 -22.63 -37.24
N LEU A 339 11.56 -21.79 -38.20
CA LEU A 339 11.59 -22.07 -39.64
C LEU A 339 12.90 -21.62 -40.31
N THR A 340 14.04 -21.84 -39.65
CA THR A 340 15.35 -21.44 -40.21
C THR A 340 15.97 -22.48 -41.13
N ILE A 341 16.57 -22.01 -42.22
CA ILE A 341 17.25 -22.84 -43.21
C ILE A 341 18.76 -22.61 -43.19
N HIS A 342 19.55 -23.55 -43.69
CA HIS A 342 20.98 -23.38 -43.79
C HIS A 342 21.34 -22.50 -45.00
N SER A 343 22.27 -21.56 -44.81
CA SER A 343 22.70 -20.60 -45.84
C SER A 343 23.14 -21.23 -47.16
N LYS A 344 23.80 -22.40 -47.09
CA LYS A 344 24.24 -23.18 -48.26
C LYS A 344 23.07 -23.66 -49.16
N ASP A 345 21.88 -23.84 -48.60
CA ASP A 345 20.72 -24.38 -49.31
C ASP A 345 19.77 -23.27 -49.78
N TRP A 346 20.02 -22.01 -49.39
CA TRP A 346 19.12 -20.88 -49.62
C TRP A 346 18.65 -20.78 -51.08
N ASP A 347 19.59 -20.77 -52.02
CA ASP A 347 19.29 -20.54 -53.43
C ASP A 347 18.49 -21.70 -54.06
N GLN A 348 18.57 -22.91 -53.46
CA GLN A 348 17.84 -24.09 -53.92
C GLN A 348 16.37 -24.04 -53.47
N VAL A 349 16.09 -23.52 -52.27
CA VAL A 349 14.77 -23.69 -51.62
C VAL A 349 13.93 -22.42 -51.56
N ILE A 350 14.52 -21.24 -51.81
CA ILE A 350 13.83 -19.95 -51.62
C ILE A 350 12.59 -19.79 -52.51
N THR A 351 12.58 -20.40 -53.70
CA THR A 351 11.41 -20.35 -54.61
C THR A 351 10.21 -21.06 -54.01
N TYR A 352 10.41 -22.22 -53.38
CA TYR A 352 9.35 -22.93 -52.65
C TYR A 352 8.85 -22.10 -51.47
N ILE A 353 9.77 -21.54 -50.68
CA ILE A 353 9.41 -20.73 -49.51
C ILE A 353 8.59 -19.49 -49.92
N ARG A 354 8.92 -18.84 -51.03
CA ARG A 354 8.12 -17.74 -51.61
C ARG A 354 6.71 -18.20 -51.99
N SER A 355 6.60 -19.36 -52.64
CA SER A 355 5.30 -19.93 -53.00
C SER A 355 4.46 -20.25 -51.77
N TRP A 356 5.07 -20.86 -50.75
CA TRP A 356 4.41 -21.21 -49.49
C TRP A 356 3.94 -19.96 -48.75
N ALA A 357 4.79 -18.93 -48.62
CA ALA A 357 4.43 -17.67 -47.98
C ALA A 357 3.25 -16.97 -48.69
N ALA A 358 3.20 -17.04 -50.02
CA ALA A 358 2.09 -16.50 -50.80
C ALA A 358 0.76 -17.26 -50.55
N SER A 359 0.82 -18.56 -50.24
CA SER A 359 -0.35 -19.38 -49.91
C SER A 359 -0.86 -19.18 -48.48
N VAL A 360 0.03 -18.81 -47.55
CA VAL A 360 -0.30 -18.70 -46.12
C VAL A 360 -0.77 -17.30 -45.72
N SER A 361 -0.55 -16.27 -46.55
CA SER A 361 -0.93 -14.85 -46.33
C SER A 361 -0.33 -14.22 -45.06
N GLY A 362 -0.15 -12.89 -45.04
CA GLY A 362 0.39 -12.16 -43.87
C GLY A 362 1.90 -12.35 -43.60
N LEU A 363 2.66 -12.95 -44.52
CA LEU A 363 4.10 -13.20 -44.35
C LEU A 363 4.94 -12.44 -45.38
N VAL A 364 6.09 -11.95 -44.92
CA VAL A 364 7.13 -11.34 -45.77
C VAL A 364 8.31 -12.29 -45.89
N VAL A 365 8.75 -12.53 -47.12
CA VAL A 365 9.98 -13.28 -47.40
C VAL A 365 11.17 -12.34 -47.27
N LEU A 366 12.14 -12.74 -46.44
CA LEU A 366 13.32 -11.92 -46.15
C LEU A 366 14.41 -12.13 -47.22
N GLU A 367 15.28 -11.11 -47.38
CA GLU A 367 16.47 -11.24 -48.21
C GLU A 367 17.52 -12.16 -47.56
N LYS A 368 18.46 -12.66 -48.37
CA LYS A 368 19.53 -13.56 -47.92
C LYS A 368 20.47 -12.82 -46.95
N GLY A 369 20.30 -13.09 -45.67
CA GLY A 369 21.14 -12.52 -44.61
C GLY A 369 22.53 -13.15 -44.50
N THR A 370 23.29 -12.71 -43.49
CA THR A 370 24.62 -13.23 -43.13
C THR A 370 24.53 -14.25 -41.98
N GLY A 371 25.22 -15.38 -42.09
CA GLY A 371 25.29 -16.40 -41.03
C GLY A 371 25.06 -17.82 -41.54
N LYS A 372 25.22 -18.83 -40.66
CA LYS A 372 25.01 -20.24 -41.05
C LYS A 372 23.53 -20.60 -41.17
N LEU A 373 22.70 -20.16 -40.22
CA LEU A 373 21.26 -20.39 -40.20
C LEU A 373 20.55 -19.08 -40.50
N LEU A 374 19.80 -19.07 -41.60
CA LEU A 374 19.11 -17.90 -42.11
C LEU A 374 17.62 -18.00 -41.82
N LEU A 375 17.02 -16.85 -41.57
CA LEU A 375 15.59 -16.67 -41.36
C LEU A 375 14.95 -16.32 -42.70
N PRO A 376 14.13 -17.19 -43.30
CA PRO A 376 13.61 -16.94 -44.64
C PRO A 376 12.29 -16.13 -44.64
N LEU A 377 11.61 -16.04 -43.49
CA LEU A 377 10.26 -15.48 -43.36
C LEU A 377 10.15 -14.59 -42.11
N ALA A 378 9.24 -13.63 -42.13
CA ALA A 378 8.75 -12.95 -40.93
C ALA A 378 7.28 -12.54 -41.11
N PRO A 379 6.53 -12.33 -40.01
CA PRO A 379 5.23 -11.65 -40.04
C PRO A 379 5.27 -10.29 -40.74
N ASP A 380 4.23 -9.93 -41.49
CA ASP A 380 4.10 -8.60 -42.10
C ASP A 380 3.55 -7.55 -41.11
N THR A 381 4.45 -6.97 -40.32
CA THR A 381 4.10 -5.97 -39.29
C THR A 381 3.93 -4.55 -39.83
N LYS A 382 4.15 -4.30 -41.13
CA LYS A 382 4.08 -2.93 -41.71
C LYS A 382 2.70 -2.57 -42.26
N THR A 383 1.88 -3.55 -42.60
CA THR A 383 0.58 -3.34 -43.25
C THR A 383 -0.61 -3.71 -42.38
N GLN A 384 -0.40 -4.23 -41.18
CA GLN A 384 -1.46 -4.64 -40.25
C GLN A 384 -1.20 -4.02 -38.87
N GLU A 385 -2.18 -3.30 -38.30
CA GLU A 385 -2.14 -2.79 -36.92
C GLU A 385 -2.07 -3.92 -35.88
N TYR A 386 -2.53 -5.12 -36.24
CA TYR A 386 -2.42 -6.37 -35.47
C TYR A 386 -2.15 -7.54 -36.42
N PHE A 387 -1.12 -8.34 -36.15
CA PHE A 387 -0.84 -9.59 -36.87
C PHE A 387 -1.39 -10.77 -36.06
N GLU A 388 -2.52 -11.35 -36.49
CA GLU A 388 -2.90 -12.69 -36.06
C GLU A 388 -2.20 -13.70 -36.98
N PRO A 389 -1.26 -14.52 -36.47
CA PRO A 389 -0.62 -15.52 -37.30
C PRO A 389 -1.67 -16.50 -37.84
N THR A 390 -1.70 -16.67 -39.17
CA THR A 390 -2.55 -17.66 -39.83
C THR A 390 -2.31 -19.06 -39.26
N GLY A 391 -3.35 -19.89 -39.18
CA GLY A 391 -3.27 -21.24 -38.59
C GLY A 391 -2.13 -22.09 -39.15
N GLN A 392 -1.92 -22.10 -40.49
CA GLN A 392 -0.85 -22.89 -41.12
C GLN A 392 0.56 -22.39 -40.75
N TYR A 393 0.73 -21.09 -40.52
CA TYR A 393 2.01 -20.57 -40.04
C TYR A 393 2.32 -21.06 -38.62
N CYS A 394 1.34 -20.95 -37.72
CA CYS A 394 1.42 -21.48 -36.36
C CYS A 394 1.72 -22.99 -36.36
N TYR A 395 1.03 -23.76 -37.19
CA TYR A 395 1.23 -25.21 -37.29
C TYR A 395 2.65 -25.54 -37.77
N ALA A 396 3.17 -24.81 -38.76
CA ALA A 396 4.53 -25.00 -39.24
C ALA A 396 5.57 -24.70 -38.14
N LEU A 397 5.34 -23.68 -37.30
CA LEU A 397 6.22 -23.38 -36.16
C LEU A 397 6.23 -24.50 -35.13
N ALA A 398 5.06 -25.00 -34.73
CA ALA A 398 4.94 -26.08 -33.76
C ALA A 398 5.60 -27.38 -34.25
N ILE A 399 5.39 -27.76 -35.51
CA ILE A 399 6.03 -28.94 -36.12
C ILE A 399 7.55 -28.74 -36.25
N ALA A 400 7.99 -27.54 -36.65
CA ALA A 400 9.41 -27.24 -36.73
C ALA A 400 10.07 -27.28 -35.35
N ALA A 401 9.37 -26.82 -34.30
CA ALA A 401 9.84 -26.93 -32.93
C ALA A 401 9.99 -28.41 -32.52
N ALA A 402 8.95 -29.21 -32.73
CA ALA A 402 8.95 -30.65 -32.48
C ALA A 402 10.13 -31.40 -33.13
N LEU A 403 10.38 -31.14 -34.42
CA LEU A 403 11.47 -31.77 -35.16
C LEU A 403 12.87 -31.37 -34.67
N ARG A 404 13.01 -30.25 -33.96
CA ARG A 404 14.30 -29.68 -33.53
C ARG A 404 14.70 -30.01 -32.09
N VAL A 405 13.77 -30.46 -31.24
CA VAL A 405 14.03 -30.83 -29.84
C VAL A 405 15.12 -31.89 -29.75
N ASP A 406 16.26 -31.60 -29.11
CA ASP A 406 17.42 -32.51 -28.98
C ASP A 406 17.78 -33.27 -30.29
N SER A 407 17.70 -32.57 -31.43
CA SER A 407 17.83 -33.15 -32.78
C SER A 407 19.27 -33.48 -33.20
N LYS A 408 19.95 -34.30 -32.39
CA LYS A 408 21.31 -34.79 -32.64
C LYS A 408 21.31 -36.18 -33.30
N GLY A 409 22.09 -36.31 -34.37
CA GLY A 409 22.36 -37.60 -35.00
C GLY A 409 21.09 -38.36 -35.40
N LYS A 410 20.95 -39.60 -34.91
CA LYS A 410 19.88 -40.55 -35.28
C LYS A 410 18.47 -40.08 -34.91
N VAL A 411 18.32 -39.33 -33.82
CA VAL A 411 17.00 -38.87 -33.33
C VAL A 411 16.32 -37.99 -34.38
N PHE A 412 17.08 -37.11 -35.05
CA PHE A 412 16.56 -36.29 -36.12
C PHE A 412 16.08 -37.13 -37.32
N ASP A 413 16.91 -38.08 -37.77
CA ASP A 413 16.59 -38.89 -38.94
C ASP A 413 15.36 -39.77 -38.67
N GLU A 414 15.22 -40.35 -37.47
CA GLU A 414 14.05 -41.12 -37.06
C GLU A 414 12.76 -40.27 -37.10
N ARG A 415 12.81 -39.04 -36.59
CA ARG A 415 11.65 -38.12 -36.59
C ARG A 415 11.22 -37.69 -37.96
N ILE A 416 12.18 -37.34 -38.82
CA ILE A 416 11.89 -37.02 -40.23
C ILE A 416 11.33 -38.25 -40.95
N GLN A 417 11.85 -39.45 -40.70
CA GLN A 417 11.30 -40.66 -41.31
C GLN A 417 9.87 -40.94 -40.86
N ARG A 418 9.54 -40.73 -39.58
CA ARG A 418 8.16 -40.80 -39.09
C ARG A 418 7.29 -39.77 -39.81
N LEU A 419 7.67 -38.49 -39.83
CA LEU A 419 6.88 -37.48 -40.53
C LEU A 419 6.71 -37.78 -42.02
N LYS A 420 7.71 -38.37 -42.68
CA LYS A 420 7.63 -38.86 -44.07
C LYS A 420 6.68 -40.03 -44.25
N SER A 421 6.44 -40.85 -43.24
CA SER A 421 5.53 -42.00 -43.29
C SER A 421 4.12 -41.68 -42.79
N TRP A 422 3.87 -40.45 -42.34
CA TRP A 422 2.54 -39.99 -41.97
C TRP A 422 1.57 -40.11 -43.16
N GLU A 423 0.39 -40.68 -42.92
CA GLU A 423 -0.67 -40.90 -43.93
C GLU A 423 -0.13 -41.43 -45.27
N ASP A 424 0.53 -42.59 -45.24
CA ASP A 424 1.13 -43.26 -46.41
C ASP A 424 2.16 -42.40 -47.20
N GLY A 425 2.70 -41.36 -46.57
CA GLY A 425 3.74 -40.50 -47.11
C GLY A 425 3.25 -39.38 -48.02
N GLY A 426 2.02 -38.91 -47.80
CA GLY A 426 1.43 -37.74 -48.46
C GLY A 426 2.37 -36.52 -48.42
N ILE A 427 2.82 -36.12 -47.22
CA ILE A 427 3.71 -34.97 -46.99
C ILE A 427 5.01 -35.08 -47.81
N SER A 428 5.66 -36.25 -47.81
CA SER A 428 6.92 -36.41 -48.55
C SER A 428 6.71 -36.41 -50.07
N THR A 429 5.59 -36.95 -50.53
CA THR A 429 5.22 -36.97 -51.95
C THR A 429 4.90 -35.56 -52.45
N ALA A 430 4.13 -34.79 -51.68
CA ALA A 430 3.77 -33.42 -51.99
C ALA A 430 5.01 -32.50 -52.00
N LEU A 431 5.91 -32.65 -51.01
CA LEU A 431 7.15 -31.87 -50.97
C LEU A 431 8.08 -32.20 -52.14
N GLN A 432 8.24 -33.48 -52.50
CA GLN A 432 9.04 -33.89 -53.64
C GLN A 432 8.43 -33.41 -54.97
N HIS A 433 7.11 -33.38 -55.09
CA HIS A 433 6.42 -32.80 -56.26
C HIS A 433 6.64 -31.29 -56.36
N ALA A 434 6.68 -30.58 -55.23
CA ALA A 434 6.94 -29.14 -55.19
C ALA A 434 8.42 -28.80 -55.47
N LEU A 435 9.34 -29.73 -55.21
CA LEU A 435 10.80 -29.59 -55.40
C LEU A 435 11.37 -30.78 -56.22
N PRO A 436 10.96 -30.98 -57.48
CA PRO A 436 11.26 -32.21 -58.24
C PRO A 436 12.75 -32.36 -58.59
N GLU A 437 13.48 -31.25 -58.70
CA GLU A 437 14.90 -31.21 -59.07
C GLU A 437 15.85 -31.31 -57.86
N ILE A 438 15.32 -31.35 -56.64
CA ILE A 438 16.12 -31.35 -55.41
C ILE A 438 16.11 -32.76 -54.80
N ASP A 439 17.30 -33.31 -54.61
CA ASP A 439 17.47 -34.45 -53.71
C ASP A 439 17.35 -33.96 -52.26
N MET A 440 16.21 -34.22 -51.62
CA MET A 440 15.95 -33.82 -50.25
C MET A 440 17.01 -34.33 -49.25
N ALA A 441 17.65 -35.47 -49.51
CA ALA A 441 18.70 -36.00 -48.64
C ALA A 441 20.00 -35.17 -48.68
N SER A 442 20.22 -34.42 -49.76
CA SER A 442 21.41 -33.56 -49.94
C SER A 442 21.35 -32.25 -49.14
N LEU A 443 20.15 -31.84 -48.71
CA LEU A 443 19.92 -30.61 -47.95
C LEU A 443 20.39 -30.72 -46.49
N ASP A 444 20.78 -29.60 -45.90
CA ASP A 444 21.09 -29.50 -44.47
C ASP A 444 19.91 -29.96 -43.61
N LYS A 445 20.20 -30.48 -42.41
CA LYS A 445 19.17 -30.90 -41.46
C LYS A 445 18.18 -29.77 -41.16
N ASN A 446 18.66 -28.53 -40.98
CA ASN A 446 17.81 -27.39 -40.63
C ASN A 446 16.88 -27.01 -41.77
N THR A 447 17.39 -27.06 -43.00
CA THR A 447 16.60 -26.82 -44.21
C THR A 447 15.52 -27.88 -44.37
N ARG A 448 15.87 -29.17 -44.20
CA ARG A 448 14.88 -30.26 -44.22
C ARG A 448 13.79 -30.08 -43.17
N GLN A 449 14.15 -29.76 -41.92
CA GLN A 449 13.18 -29.53 -40.85
C GLN A 449 12.17 -28.44 -41.21
N ALA A 450 12.66 -27.30 -41.73
CA ALA A 450 11.80 -26.19 -42.11
C ALA A 450 10.85 -26.56 -43.26
N LEU A 451 11.36 -27.21 -44.31
CA LEU A 451 10.54 -27.58 -45.48
C LEU A 451 9.49 -28.64 -45.16
N TYR A 452 9.85 -29.68 -44.40
CA TYR A 452 8.89 -30.70 -43.99
C TYR A 452 7.83 -30.14 -43.04
N ALA A 453 8.19 -29.22 -42.13
CA ALA A 453 7.22 -28.56 -41.27
C ALA A 453 6.26 -27.65 -42.05
N MET A 454 6.76 -26.87 -43.01
CA MET A 454 5.95 -26.05 -43.91
C MET A 454 4.97 -26.90 -44.73
N GLN A 455 5.44 -28.02 -45.29
CA GLN A 455 4.57 -28.89 -46.08
C GLN A 455 3.52 -29.59 -45.20
N ALA A 456 3.93 -30.14 -44.05
CA ALA A 456 3.01 -30.80 -43.12
C ALA A 456 1.89 -29.86 -42.68
N ALA A 457 2.21 -28.58 -42.40
CA ALA A 457 1.22 -27.58 -42.01
C ALA A 457 0.15 -27.29 -43.07
N MET A 458 0.45 -27.51 -44.36
CA MET A 458 -0.53 -27.35 -45.44
C MET A 458 -1.56 -28.48 -45.48
N GLU A 459 -1.25 -29.63 -44.88
CA GLU A 459 -2.13 -30.81 -44.85
C GLU A 459 -2.98 -30.86 -43.56
N ILE A 460 -2.70 -29.98 -42.59
CA ILE A 460 -3.42 -29.91 -41.32
C ILE A 460 -4.70 -29.07 -41.46
N THR A 461 -5.81 -29.66 -41.04
CA THR A 461 -7.14 -29.04 -41.10
C THR A 461 -7.67 -28.60 -39.74
N SER A 462 -7.07 -29.09 -38.64
CA SER A 462 -7.48 -28.77 -37.27
C SER A 462 -6.32 -28.88 -36.28
N GLU A 463 -6.46 -28.24 -35.12
CA GLU A 463 -5.47 -28.32 -34.02
C GLU A 463 -5.36 -29.74 -33.44
N ALA A 464 -6.44 -30.52 -33.42
CA ALA A 464 -6.39 -31.93 -33.00
C ALA A 464 -5.43 -32.76 -33.88
N GLN A 465 -5.47 -32.55 -35.20
CA GLN A 465 -4.56 -33.22 -36.14
C GLN A 465 -3.10 -32.75 -35.96
N LEU A 466 -2.89 -31.49 -35.55
CA LEU A 466 -1.55 -31.01 -35.18
C LEU A 466 -0.99 -31.75 -33.97
N ILE A 467 -1.80 -31.94 -32.92
CA ILE A 467 -1.41 -32.69 -31.72
C ILE A 467 -1.02 -34.12 -32.13
N GLU A 468 -1.85 -34.80 -32.92
CA GLU A 468 -1.57 -36.17 -33.39
C GLU A 468 -0.25 -36.26 -34.17
N ILE A 469 0.03 -35.33 -35.08
CA ILE A 469 1.29 -35.30 -35.83
C ILE A 469 2.49 -35.09 -34.90
N ILE A 470 2.38 -34.18 -33.91
CA ILE A 470 3.48 -33.93 -32.96
C ILE A 470 3.71 -35.14 -32.05
N GLU A 471 2.66 -35.81 -31.59
CA GLU A 471 2.76 -37.06 -30.84
C GLU A 471 3.42 -38.16 -31.68
N TYR A 472 3.08 -38.26 -32.97
CA TYR A 472 3.68 -39.23 -33.89
C TYR A 472 5.18 -39.00 -34.13
N ILE A 473 5.62 -37.75 -34.05
CA ILE A 473 7.05 -37.36 -34.11
C ILE A 473 7.82 -37.85 -32.86
N ASP A 474 7.15 -38.19 -31.74
CA ASP A 474 7.75 -38.79 -30.53
C ASP A 474 8.87 -37.94 -29.91
N ILE A 475 8.43 -36.92 -29.19
CA ILE A 475 9.29 -35.98 -28.47
C ILE A 475 9.46 -36.47 -27.03
N ALA A 476 10.71 -36.54 -26.58
CA ALA A 476 11.02 -36.73 -25.17
C ALA A 476 10.90 -35.40 -24.42
N PHE A 477 9.84 -35.25 -23.62
CA PHE A 477 9.70 -34.11 -22.71
C PHE A 477 10.55 -34.31 -21.44
N PRO A 478 11.20 -33.25 -20.92
CA PRO A 478 11.88 -33.33 -19.64
C PRO A 478 10.90 -33.72 -18.51
N PRO A 479 11.34 -34.52 -17.53
CA PRO A 479 10.48 -34.87 -16.39
C PRO A 479 10.12 -33.61 -15.60
N ARG A 480 8.90 -33.57 -15.06
CA ARG A 480 8.48 -32.50 -14.14
C ARG A 480 9.41 -32.49 -12.92
N GLN A 481 10.17 -31.41 -12.75
CA GLN A 481 10.91 -31.17 -11.52
C GLN A 481 9.95 -30.56 -10.51
N GLU A 482 9.60 -31.32 -9.47
CA GLU A 482 8.76 -30.83 -8.40
C GLU A 482 9.47 -29.72 -7.62
N ASN A 483 8.87 -28.54 -7.53
CA ASN A 483 9.33 -27.50 -6.64
C ASN A 483 8.79 -27.77 -5.23
N LEU A 484 9.56 -28.52 -4.43
CA LEU A 484 9.16 -28.94 -3.08
C LEU A 484 8.69 -27.76 -2.20
N GLY A 485 9.29 -26.58 -2.36
CA GLY A 485 8.90 -25.38 -1.62
C GLY A 485 7.54 -24.81 -2.07
N SER A 486 7.27 -24.76 -3.38
CA SER A 486 5.99 -24.28 -3.91
C SER A 486 4.85 -25.23 -3.54
N ARG A 487 5.09 -26.55 -3.67
CA ARG A 487 4.16 -27.58 -3.22
C ARG A 487 3.88 -27.49 -1.72
N ALA A 488 4.91 -27.25 -0.89
CA ALA A 488 4.71 -27.10 0.55
C ALA A 488 3.83 -25.89 0.89
N ILE A 489 4.01 -24.76 0.20
CA ILE A 489 3.17 -23.56 0.34
C ILE A 489 1.73 -23.87 -0.06
N VAL A 490 1.51 -24.48 -1.23
CA VAL A 490 0.18 -24.81 -1.74
C VAL A 490 -0.53 -25.85 -0.86
N ASN A 491 0.18 -26.88 -0.38
CA ASN A 491 -0.38 -27.85 0.56
C ASN A 491 -0.82 -27.17 1.87
N SER A 492 -0.05 -26.20 2.36
CA SER A 492 -0.45 -25.41 3.54
C SER A 492 -1.74 -24.61 3.28
N LEU A 493 -1.91 -24.03 2.10
CA LEU A 493 -3.15 -23.35 1.71
C LEU A 493 -4.32 -24.33 1.55
N LYS A 494 -4.11 -25.49 0.91
CA LYS A 494 -5.13 -26.56 0.78
C LYS A 494 -5.61 -27.07 2.14
N GLN A 495 -4.72 -27.14 3.14
CA GLN A 495 -5.09 -27.51 4.50
C GLN A 495 -6.06 -26.51 5.13
N GLN A 496 -5.88 -25.21 4.89
CA GLN A 496 -6.73 -24.15 5.44
C GLN A 496 -8.17 -24.22 4.91
N CYS A 497 -8.37 -24.78 3.70
CA CYS A 497 -9.69 -24.96 3.09
C CYS A 497 -10.21 -26.41 3.12
N GLY A 498 -9.50 -27.34 3.78
CA GLY A 498 -9.93 -28.74 3.92
C GLY A 498 -9.75 -29.62 2.69
N LEU A 499 -8.89 -29.24 1.75
CA LEU A 499 -8.63 -29.95 0.47
C LEU A 499 -7.36 -30.81 0.48
N ALA A 500 -6.63 -30.88 1.59
CA ALA A 500 -5.37 -31.61 1.65
C ALA A 500 -5.59 -33.14 1.59
N SER A 501 -4.91 -33.80 0.64
CA SER A 501 -4.90 -35.26 0.47
C SER A 501 -3.95 -35.99 1.44
N GLU A 502 -2.96 -35.29 1.99
CA GLU A 502 -2.08 -35.82 3.03
C GLU A 502 -2.62 -35.45 4.42
N PRO A 503 -2.54 -36.36 5.42
CA PRO A 503 -2.92 -36.05 6.78
C PRO A 503 -2.10 -34.85 7.24
N ALA A 504 -2.78 -33.88 7.82
CA ALA A 504 -2.16 -32.65 8.25
C ALA A 504 -0.92 -32.94 9.12
N LEU A 505 0.18 -32.23 8.83
CA LEU A 505 1.28 -32.05 9.79
C LEU A 505 0.77 -31.47 11.13
N SER A 506 -0.51 -31.07 11.21
CA SER A 506 -1.23 -30.65 12.42
C SER A 506 -1.43 -31.74 13.49
N ALA A 507 -1.01 -32.99 13.26
CA ALA A 507 -0.93 -33.98 14.33
C ALA A 507 0.39 -33.88 15.11
N GLU A 508 1.43 -33.25 14.56
CA GLU A 508 2.68 -33.01 15.26
C GLU A 508 2.63 -31.65 15.98
N PRO A 509 3.03 -31.58 17.26
CA PRO A 509 3.00 -30.33 18.01
C PRO A 509 3.85 -29.25 17.32
N LEU A 510 3.36 -28.00 17.32
CA LEU A 510 4.19 -26.84 16.96
C LEU A 510 5.53 -26.93 17.72
N TYR A 511 6.64 -26.76 17.00
CA TYR A 511 8.01 -26.94 17.48
C TYR A 511 8.49 -28.39 17.66
N ALA A 512 7.82 -29.38 17.06
CA ALA A 512 8.39 -30.71 16.91
C ALA A 512 9.68 -30.65 16.06
N ALA A 513 10.68 -31.45 16.43
CA ALA A 513 11.94 -31.57 15.69
C ALA A 513 11.89 -32.77 14.74
N ALA A 514 12.40 -32.61 13.52
CA ALA A 514 12.52 -33.73 12.59
C ALA A 514 13.53 -34.78 13.14
N PRO A 515 13.28 -36.10 12.98
CA PRO A 515 14.16 -37.15 13.51
C PRO A 515 15.63 -37.06 13.09
N LYS A 516 15.89 -36.54 11.88
CA LYS A 516 17.23 -36.31 11.31
C LYS A 516 17.51 -34.82 11.05
N GLY A 517 16.84 -33.93 11.78
CA GLY A 517 16.92 -32.49 11.61
C GLY A 517 16.58 -31.73 12.88
N GLY A 518 15.96 -30.58 12.72
CA GLY A 518 15.47 -29.75 13.82
C GLY A 518 14.10 -29.18 13.53
N THR A 519 13.85 -27.99 14.04
CA THR A 519 12.61 -27.25 13.84
C THR A 519 12.89 -26.04 12.96
N CYS A 520 12.01 -25.78 12.00
CA CYS A 520 12.06 -24.60 11.15
C CYS A 520 11.98 -23.34 12.02
N LEU A 521 12.96 -22.45 11.90
CA LEU A 521 13.05 -21.23 12.69
C LEU A 521 11.99 -20.18 12.35
N LEU A 522 11.36 -20.26 11.17
CA LEU A 522 10.38 -19.28 10.72
C LEU A 522 8.93 -19.70 11.00
N CYS A 523 8.60 -20.98 10.84
CA CYS A 523 7.23 -21.47 10.99
C CYS A 523 7.03 -22.54 12.07
N GLY A 524 8.10 -23.02 12.71
CA GLY A 524 8.00 -24.03 13.78
C GLY A 524 7.70 -25.46 13.31
N LEU A 525 7.63 -25.72 12.00
CA LEU A 525 7.44 -27.08 11.45
C LEU A 525 8.75 -27.89 11.49
N PRO A 526 8.69 -29.23 11.55
CA PRO A 526 9.87 -30.08 11.41
C PRO A 526 10.65 -29.77 10.13
N ALA A 527 11.97 -29.67 10.22
CA ALA A 527 12.84 -29.34 9.10
C ALA A 527 14.15 -30.11 9.12
N THR A 528 14.60 -30.59 7.97
CA THR A 528 15.87 -31.30 7.78
C THR A 528 16.94 -30.43 7.12
N GLN A 529 16.53 -29.38 6.39
CA GLN A 529 17.45 -28.53 5.65
C GLN A 529 18.15 -27.53 6.58
N THR A 530 19.48 -27.59 6.64
CA THR A 530 20.29 -26.66 7.45
C THR A 530 20.54 -25.36 6.69
N ILE A 531 20.48 -24.20 7.37
CA ILE A 531 20.73 -22.90 6.78
C ILE A 531 22.17 -22.82 6.24
N GLU A 532 22.30 -22.69 4.92
CA GLU A 532 23.56 -22.43 4.22
C GLU A 532 23.48 -21.05 3.55
N THR A 533 23.87 -19.97 4.24
CA THR A 533 23.75 -18.59 3.73
C THR A 533 24.49 -18.33 2.42
N SER A 534 25.47 -19.16 2.05
CA SER A 534 26.19 -19.06 0.77
C SER A 534 25.46 -19.71 -0.41
N ARG A 535 24.43 -20.53 -0.16
CA ARG A 535 23.69 -21.29 -1.19
C ARG A 535 22.20 -20.98 -1.20
N MET A 536 21.66 -20.43 -0.12
CA MET A 536 20.26 -20.11 0.02
C MET A 536 20.02 -18.60 -0.13
N THR A 537 18.98 -18.26 -0.86
CA THR A 537 18.48 -16.88 -1.00
C THR A 537 17.56 -16.55 0.19
N LEU A 538 18.11 -15.89 1.22
CA LEU A 538 17.39 -15.56 2.46
C LEU A 538 17.39 -14.05 2.71
N ALA A 539 16.22 -13.45 2.96
CA ALA A 539 16.06 -11.99 3.09
C ALA A 539 16.56 -11.48 4.44
N GLY A 540 17.82 -11.04 4.51
CA GLY A 540 18.42 -10.46 5.72
C GLY A 540 18.71 -11.48 6.85
N ILE A 541 18.36 -12.75 6.64
CA ILE A 541 18.56 -13.83 7.62
C ILE A 541 19.99 -14.37 7.53
N LYS A 542 20.77 -14.18 8.61
CA LYS A 542 22.11 -14.78 8.77
C LYS A 542 22.04 -16.04 9.62
N SER A 543 22.86 -17.04 9.27
CA SER A 543 23.01 -18.28 10.06
C SER A 543 23.42 -18.02 11.52
N THR A 544 24.09 -16.91 11.81
CA THR A 544 24.54 -16.53 13.15
C THR A 544 23.48 -15.82 13.99
N ALA A 545 22.40 -15.30 13.39
CA ALA A 545 21.39 -14.48 14.07
C ALA A 545 20.53 -15.27 15.08
N PHE A 546 20.58 -16.60 15.05
CA PHE A 546 19.68 -17.47 15.83
C PHE A 546 20.39 -18.39 16.83
N ASN A 547 21.66 -18.15 17.13
CA ASN A 547 22.38 -18.93 18.14
C ASN A 547 21.61 -18.97 19.47
N ASN A 548 21.33 -20.17 19.99
CA ASN A 548 20.63 -20.44 21.25
C ASN A 548 19.09 -20.29 21.25
N ARG A 549 18.40 -20.33 20.10
CA ARG A 549 16.92 -20.39 20.05
C ARG A 549 16.36 -21.82 20.08
N ILE A 550 15.05 -21.93 20.33
CA ILE A 550 14.27 -23.19 20.31
C ILE A 550 14.44 -23.86 18.93
N GLY A 551 14.60 -25.20 18.91
CA GLY A 551 14.63 -25.99 17.67
C GLY A 551 16.02 -26.40 17.14
N GLN A 552 17.10 -26.03 17.83
CA GLN A 552 18.47 -26.42 17.47
C GLN A 552 18.83 -27.82 17.97
N GLN A 553 19.43 -28.64 17.11
CA GLN A 553 20.23 -29.77 17.57
C GLN A 553 21.63 -29.26 17.93
N LYS A 554 21.97 -29.38 19.21
CA LYS A 554 23.33 -29.15 19.73
C LYS A 554 23.91 -30.48 20.16
N THR A 555 25.18 -30.69 19.86
CA THR A 555 25.94 -31.72 20.55
C THR A 555 26.39 -31.15 21.90
N ILE A 556 26.59 -32.01 22.90
CA ILE A 556 27.10 -31.61 24.21
C ILE A 556 28.48 -30.90 24.15
N TRP A 557 29.14 -30.94 22.99
CA TRP A 557 30.46 -30.36 22.74
C TRP A 557 30.44 -29.10 21.85
N SER A 558 29.29 -28.71 21.28
CA SER A 558 29.21 -27.56 20.35
C SER A 558 28.66 -26.30 21.01
N GLN A 559 29.36 -25.17 20.87
CA GLN A 559 28.87 -23.85 21.31
C GLN A 559 27.79 -23.25 20.39
N SER A 560 27.67 -23.75 19.16
CA SER A 560 26.66 -23.35 18.16
C SER A 560 25.90 -24.57 17.64
N GLY A 561 24.57 -24.50 17.55
CA GLY A 561 23.72 -25.55 16.97
C GLY A 561 23.42 -25.29 15.48
N ASN A 562 23.01 -26.34 14.76
CA ASN A 562 22.51 -26.19 13.39
C ASN A 562 21.16 -25.49 13.41
N ASN A 563 20.98 -24.56 12.47
CA ASN A 563 19.72 -23.84 12.24
C ASN A 563 18.99 -24.46 11.05
N TYR A 564 17.70 -24.72 11.19
CA TYR A 564 16.92 -25.42 10.16
C TYR A 564 15.80 -24.54 9.60
N LEU A 565 15.52 -24.68 8.30
CA LEU A 565 14.38 -24.08 7.62
C LEU A 565 13.66 -25.15 6.79
N CYS A 566 12.33 -25.09 6.69
CA CYS A 566 11.58 -25.97 5.79
C CYS A 566 11.57 -25.41 4.36
N GLU A 567 11.33 -26.27 3.37
CA GLU A 567 11.33 -25.92 1.94
C GLU A 567 10.37 -24.77 1.60
N GLY A 568 9.18 -24.76 2.22
CA GLY A 568 8.20 -23.68 2.02
C GLY A 568 8.74 -22.32 2.48
N CYS A 569 9.39 -22.26 3.65
CA CYS A 569 10.00 -21.03 4.14
C CYS A 569 11.20 -20.58 3.31
N ILE A 570 12.01 -21.51 2.80
CA ILE A 570 13.11 -21.18 1.88
C ILE A 570 12.54 -20.54 0.61
N LYS A 571 11.49 -21.12 0.02
CA LYS A 571 10.84 -20.57 -1.18
C LYS A 571 10.19 -19.21 -0.92
N GLN A 572 9.52 -19.01 0.21
CA GLN A 572 8.97 -17.70 0.61
C GLN A 572 10.06 -16.63 0.70
N GLN A 573 11.21 -16.95 1.31
CA GLN A 573 12.34 -16.03 1.42
C GLN A 573 12.96 -15.71 0.06
N ALA A 574 13.07 -16.69 -0.83
CA ALA A 574 13.54 -16.48 -2.20
C ALA A 574 12.60 -15.54 -2.98
N LEU A 575 11.29 -15.76 -2.89
CA LEU A 575 10.27 -14.90 -3.51
C LEU A 575 10.33 -13.47 -2.95
N LEU A 576 10.54 -13.30 -1.64
CA LEU A 576 10.71 -11.99 -1.02
C LEU A 576 11.95 -11.26 -1.53
N CYS A 577 13.12 -11.93 -1.58
CA CYS A 577 14.34 -11.35 -2.13
C CYS A 577 14.16 -10.89 -3.57
N GLN A 578 13.55 -11.73 -4.41
CA GLN A 578 13.29 -11.40 -5.80
C GLN A 578 12.34 -10.21 -5.93
N THR A 579 11.26 -10.17 -5.14
CA THR A 579 10.31 -9.03 -5.15
C THR A 579 11.02 -7.73 -4.78
N LEU A 580 11.92 -7.77 -3.78
CA LEU A 580 12.73 -6.62 -3.40
C LEU A 580 13.72 -6.22 -4.50
N GLU A 581 14.40 -7.19 -5.13
CA GLU A 581 15.35 -6.95 -6.23
C GLU A 581 14.68 -6.32 -7.46
N THR A 582 13.56 -6.88 -7.92
CA THR A 582 12.77 -6.36 -9.06
C THR A 582 12.29 -4.93 -8.80
N THR A 583 12.00 -4.59 -7.55
CA THR A 583 11.53 -3.25 -7.16
C THR A 583 12.65 -2.30 -6.72
N GLY A 584 13.92 -2.68 -6.89
CA GLY A 584 15.08 -1.84 -6.59
C GLY A 584 15.42 -1.70 -5.10
N HIS A 585 14.84 -2.53 -4.23
CA HIS A 585 15.07 -2.56 -2.78
C HIS A 585 16.05 -3.68 -2.39
N ARG A 586 16.72 -3.55 -1.24
CA ARG A 586 17.62 -4.59 -0.68
C ARG A 586 17.13 -5.07 0.68
N ALA A 587 17.23 -6.37 0.94
CA ALA A 587 16.93 -6.96 2.24
C ALA A 587 18.07 -6.72 3.26
N THR A 588 18.13 -5.52 3.85
CA THR A 588 19.23 -5.14 4.77
C THR A 588 18.90 -5.27 6.26
N GLY A 589 17.67 -5.64 6.65
CA GLY A 589 17.24 -5.71 8.05
C GLY A 589 16.22 -6.82 8.35
N MET A 590 15.75 -6.89 9.59
CA MET A 590 14.66 -7.81 9.98
C MET A 590 13.34 -7.33 9.35
N PRO A 591 12.60 -8.20 8.63
CA PRO A 591 11.30 -7.83 8.08
C PRO A 591 10.31 -7.57 9.21
N LEU A 592 9.62 -6.43 9.16
CA LEU A 592 8.49 -6.12 10.03
C LEU A 592 7.24 -6.86 9.56
N LEU A 593 6.47 -7.37 10.51
CA LEU A 593 5.11 -7.82 10.24
C LEU A 593 4.20 -6.60 10.27
N VAL A 594 4.01 -6.00 9.10
CA VAL A 594 3.06 -4.90 8.91
C VAL A 594 1.76 -5.48 8.37
N ALA A 595 0.70 -5.36 9.17
CA ALA A 595 -0.66 -5.57 8.70
C ALA A 595 -1.24 -4.21 8.28
N THR A 596 -1.29 -4.00 6.98
CA THR A 596 -2.07 -2.93 6.37
C THR A 596 -3.05 -3.62 5.42
N PRO A 597 -4.36 -3.39 5.55
CA PRO A 597 -5.30 -3.82 4.53
C PRO A 597 -5.01 -2.97 3.29
N PHE A 598 -4.39 -3.57 2.29
CA PHE A 598 -4.37 -3.01 0.96
C PHE A 598 -5.73 -3.29 0.34
N ARG A 599 -6.67 -2.38 0.58
CA ARG A 599 -7.92 -2.31 -0.15
C ARG A 599 -7.63 -1.46 -1.39
N GLY A 600 -7.12 -2.09 -2.45
CA GLY A 600 -7.24 -1.53 -3.80
C GLY A 600 -8.60 -1.89 -4.36
N LEU A 601 -9.06 -1.20 -5.41
CA LEU A 601 -10.08 -1.79 -6.26
C LEU A 601 -9.60 -3.15 -6.74
N ILE A 602 -10.59 -3.98 -7.06
CA ILE A 602 -10.37 -5.23 -7.76
C ILE A 602 -9.60 -4.87 -9.06
N LYS A 603 -8.38 -5.40 -9.15
CA LYS A 603 -7.28 -4.99 -10.04
C LYS A 603 -7.72 -4.55 -11.46
N PRO A 604 -7.24 -3.40 -11.98
CA PRO A 604 -7.14 -3.17 -13.42
C PRO A 604 -6.14 -4.16 -14.04
N LEU A 605 -6.58 -4.90 -15.04
CA LEU A 605 -5.81 -5.97 -15.67
C LEU A 605 -4.49 -5.50 -16.30
N GLU A 606 -3.62 -6.48 -16.53
CA GLU A 606 -2.21 -6.35 -16.91
C GLU A 606 -1.96 -5.46 -18.14
N THR A 607 -0.92 -4.63 -18.04
CA THR A 607 -0.10 -4.31 -19.22
C THR A 607 0.80 -5.51 -19.54
N GLU A 608 1.12 -5.75 -20.81
CA GLU A 608 1.89 -6.91 -21.32
C GLU A 608 3.25 -7.19 -20.61
N ASP A 609 3.74 -6.25 -19.79
CA ASP A 609 4.94 -6.39 -18.96
C ASP A 609 4.64 -7.17 -17.65
N LYS A 610 4.75 -8.50 -17.71
CA LYS A 610 4.77 -9.38 -16.51
C LYS A 610 5.81 -8.97 -15.45
N GLU A 611 6.82 -8.18 -15.81
CA GLU A 611 7.83 -7.65 -14.90
C GLU A 611 7.34 -6.51 -13.99
N LYS A 612 6.15 -5.93 -14.24
CA LYS A 612 5.57 -4.82 -13.47
C LYS A 612 4.44 -5.23 -12.51
N GLN A 613 4.31 -6.50 -12.12
CA GLN A 613 3.20 -6.95 -11.26
C GLN A 613 3.16 -6.32 -9.85
N PHE A 614 4.28 -5.79 -9.34
CA PHE A 614 4.39 -5.28 -7.97
C PHE A 614 4.87 -3.84 -7.90
N SER A 615 4.24 -3.05 -7.04
CA SER A 615 4.83 -1.81 -6.52
C SER A 615 5.14 -2.01 -5.04
N VAL A 616 6.43 -2.04 -4.68
CA VAL A 616 6.82 -2.01 -3.27
C VAL A 616 6.72 -0.57 -2.79
N ILE A 617 5.78 -0.34 -1.89
CA ILE A 617 5.67 0.91 -1.16
C ILE A 617 6.42 0.72 0.16
N ASN A 618 7.22 1.71 0.54
CA ASN A 618 7.80 1.77 1.86
C ASN A 618 7.30 3.03 2.57
N SER A 619 7.47 3.07 3.88
CA SER A 619 7.16 4.18 4.76
C SER A 619 7.94 5.45 4.40
N PHE A 620 9.09 5.35 3.71
CA PHE A 620 9.81 6.51 3.18
C PHE A 620 9.07 7.20 2.05
N THR A 621 8.30 6.47 1.23
CA THR A 621 7.48 7.04 0.16
C THR A 621 6.49 8.07 0.71
N ALA A 622 5.85 7.78 1.84
CA ALA A 622 4.87 8.68 2.48
C ALA A 622 5.49 9.98 3.04
N VAL A 623 6.79 9.97 3.38
CA VAL A 623 7.49 11.15 3.93
C VAL A 623 8.38 11.84 2.88
N ASN A 624 8.44 11.33 1.66
CA ASN A 624 9.14 11.99 0.55
C ASN A 624 8.27 13.09 -0.07
N TYR A 625 8.33 14.28 0.54
CA TYR A 625 7.58 15.44 0.05
C TYR A 625 8.20 16.09 -1.20
N LYS A 626 9.51 15.93 -1.43
CA LYS A 626 10.21 16.56 -2.57
C LYS A 626 9.79 15.97 -3.90
N ASP A 627 9.72 14.65 -3.98
CA ASP A 627 9.33 13.94 -5.21
C ASP A 627 7.82 13.62 -5.24
N LYS A 628 7.04 14.30 -4.39
CA LYS A 628 5.62 14.03 -4.15
C LYS A 628 5.32 12.53 -3.94
N GLY A 629 6.21 11.81 -3.27
CA GLY A 629 6.04 10.39 -2.96
C GLY A 629 4.74 10.10 -2.21
N TRP A 630 4.32 11.02 -1.34
CA TRP A 630 3.05 10.92 -0.61
C TRP A 630 1.81 10.84 -1.51
N LEU A 631 1.83 11.36 -2.75
CA LEU A 631 0.72 11.19 -3.70
C LEU A 631 0.53 9.72 -4.09
N LYS A 632 1.63 8.97 -4.17
CA LYS A 632 1.62 7.55 -4.57
C LYS A 632 1.01 6.64 -3.51
N VAL A 633 0.90 7.10 -2.27
CA VAL A 633 0.32 6.31 -1.17
C VAL A 633 -1.12 6.70 -0.87
N LEU A 634 -1.67 7.71 -1.54
CA LEU A 634 -3.08 8.11 -1.37
C LEU A 634 -4.01 7.00 -1.84
N PRO A 635 -5.11 6.74 -1.13
CA PRO A 635 -5.94 5.57 -1.40
C PRO A 635 -6.60 5.62 -2.79
N TRP A 636 -7.02 6.80 -3.27
CA TRP A 636 -7.55 6.97 -4.63
C TRP A 636 -6.51 6.86 -5.74
N THR A 637 -5.23 6.86 -5.41
CA THR A 637 -4.15 6.55 -6.36
C THR A 637 -3.87 5.05 -6.36
N LEU A 638 -3.90 4.41 -5.18
CA LEU A 638 -3.73 2.98 -5.04
C LEU A 638 -4.89 2.18 -5.63
N ASP A 639 -6.11 2.69 -5.51
CA ASP A 639 -7.32 2.01 -5.98
C ASP A 639 -7.25 1.73 -7.48
N ILE A 640 -6.74 2.66 -8.28
CA ILE A 640 -6.62 2.54 -9.74
C ILE A 640 -5.20 2.19 -10.20
N SER A 641 -4.33 1.78 -9.27
CA SER A 641 -2.98 1.36 -9.61
C SER A 641 -3.03 0.07 -10.43
N GLU A 642 -2.30 0.04 -11.54
CA GLU A 642 -2.10 -1.17 -12.36
C GLU A 642 -1.27 -2.24 -11.63
N THR A 643 -0.62 -1.85 -10.54
CA THR A 643 0.27 -2.72 -9.76
C THR A 643 -0.26 -2.87 -8.34
N THR A 644 -0.21 -4.09 -7.81
CA THR A 644 -0.62 -4.34 -6.42
C THR A 644 0.43 -3.76 -5.47
N PRO A 645 0.05 -2.80 -4.59
CA PRO A 645 0.97 -2.24 -3.64
C PRO A 645 1.29 -3.23 -2.52
N LEU A 646 2.58 -3.45 -2.25
CA LEU A 646 3.06 -4.24 -1.12
C LEU A 646 3.88 -3.36 -0.17
N LEU A 647 3.50 -3.32 1.11
CA LEU A 647 4.28 -2.66 2.17
C LEU A 647 5.27 -3.64 2.74
N LEU A 648 6.53 -3.54 2.31
CA LEU A 648 7.63 -4.35 2.81
C LEU A 648 8.59 -3.43 3.57
N GLU A 649 8.72 -3.67 4.87
CA GLU A 649 9.48 -2.79 5.76
C GLU A 649 10.46 -3.57 6.63
N THR A 650 11.58 -2.93 6.92
CA THR A 650 12.62 -3.49 7.80
C THR A 650 12.97 -2.47 8.86
N VAL A 651 13.23 -2.95 10.08
CA VAL A 651 13.55 -2.05 11.20
C VAL A 651 14.92 -2.35 11.78
N ASP A 652 15.55 -1.30 12.27
CA ASP A 652 16.69 -1.36 13.19
C ASP A 652 16.19 -1.23 14.64
N THR A 653 16.81 -1.93 15.57
CA THR A 653 16.37 -2.00 16.98
C THR A 653 16.80 -0.80 17.82
N ASP A 654 17.61 0.10 17.27
CA ASP A 654 18.06 1.32 17.95
C ASP A 654 16.89 2.26 18.27
N PHE A 655 16.95 2.96 19.42
CA PHE A 655 15.85 3.81 19.92
C PHE A 655 15.45 4.88 18.89
N ASP A 656 16.42 5.58 18.32
CA ASP A 656 16.18 6.66 17.34
C ASP A 656 15.55 6.09 16.06
N SER A 657 16.07 4.96 15.59
CA SER A 657 15.55 4.23 14.42
C SER A 657 14.11 3.75 14.63
N LEU A 658 13.76 3.30 15.84
CA LEU A 658 12.39 2.91 16.20
C LEU A 658 11.44 4.11 16.19
N VAL A 659 11.83 5.24 16.77
CA VAL A 659 11.03 6.48 16.76
C VAL A 659 10.84 6.99 15.32
N ASP A 660 11.91 6.98 14.54
CA ASP A 660 11.89 7.39 13.13
C ASP A 660 10.98 6.48 12.29
N THR A 661 11.04 5.16 12.52
CA THR A 661 10.15 4.19 11.87
C THR A 661 8.70 4.40 12.28
N MET A 662 8.43 4.61 13.58
CA MET A 662 7.08 4.89 14.08
C MET A 662 6.50 6.16 13.42
N TYR A 663 7.31 7.21 13.27
CA TYR A 663 6.91 8.44 12.58
C TYR A 663 6.57 8.20 11.11
N ARG A 664 7.42 7.50 10.35
CA ARG A 664 7.16 7.21 8.93
C ARG A 664 5.91 6.37 8.75
N MET A 665 5.70 5.37 9.60
CA MET A 665 4.51 4.52 9.57
C MET A 665 3.24 5.29 9.97
N ALA A 666 3.33 6.19 10.94
CA ALA A 666 2.22 7.08 11.31
C ALA A 666 1.85 8.04 10.16
N ASN A 667 2.84 8.59 9.45
CA ASN A 667 2.60 9.38 8.22
C ASN A 667 1.97 8.54 7.13
N TYR A 668 2.45 7.31 6.93
CA TYR A 668 1.87 6.38 5.97
C TYR A 668 0.40 6.08 6.31
N ALA A 669 0.07 5.84 7.58
CA ALA A 669 -1.32 5.64 8.03
C ALA A 669 -2.19 6.89 7.78
N ALA A 670 -1.63 8.08 8.03
CA ALA A 670 -2.31 9.35 7.86
C ALA A 670 -2.55 9.71 6.38
N HIS A 671 -1.61 9.41 5.48
CA HIS A 671 -1.78 9.66 4.05
C HIS A 671 -2.59 8.58 3.32
N SER A 672 -2.38 7.31 3.65
CA SER A 672 -3.01 6.21 2.91
C SER A 672 -4.48 6.00 3.26
N GLY A 673 -4.95 6.51 4.40
CA GLY A 673 -6.31 6.24 4.86
C GLY A 673 -6.56 4.79 5.27
N ASN A 674 -5.56 3.89 5.14
CA ASN A 674 -5.62 2.49 5.55
C ASN A 674 -5.10 2.33 6.98
N PRO A 675 -5.65 1.38 7.76
CA PRO A 675 -5.06 0.97 9.03
C PRO A 675 -3.61 0.49 8.87
N VAL A 676 -2.73 0.81 9.82
CA VAL A 676 -1.33 0.35 9.80
C VAL A 676 -0.98 -0.22 11.17
N HIS A 677 -0.81 -1.52 11.23
CA HIS A 677 -0.45 -2.22 12.46
C HIS A 677 0.90 -2.90 12.30
N VAL A 678 1.85 -2.53 13.15
CA VAL A 678 3.20 -3.08 13.17
C VAL A 678 3.35 -3.97 14.40
N PHE A 679 3.59 -5.26 14.18
CA PHE A 679 3.73 -6.28 15.22
C PHE A 679 5.17 -6.75 15.39
N ILE A 680 5.54 -7.12 16.61
CA ILE A 680 6.85 -7.72 16.92
C ILE A 680 6.85 -9.23 16.65
N SER A 681 5.72 -9.90 16.87
CA SER A 681 5.63 -11.37 16.88
C SER A 681 4.63 -11.93 15.88
N ALA A 682 3.33 -11.75 16.12
CA ALA A 682 2.26 -12.27 15.28
C ALA A 682 1.17 -11.21 15.08
N PRO A 683 0.61 -11.07 13.86
CA PRO A 683 -0.51 -10.19 13.63
C PRO A 683 -1.70 -10.59 14.49
N ARG A 684 -2.38 -9.58 15.05
CA ARG A 684 -3.67 -9.75 15.73
C ARG A 684 -4.66 -8.73 15.20
N ALA A 685 -5.95 -9.04 15.30
CA ALA A 685 -6.98 -8.08 14.96
C ALA A 685 -6.89 -6.86 15.90
N SER A 686 -6.77 -5.67 15.31
CA SER A 686 -6.86 -4.39 16.02
C SER A 686 -7.85 -3.48 15.32
N LYS A 687 -8.61 -2.71 16.10
CA LYS A 687 -9.63 -1.78 15.59
C LYS A 687 -9.11 -0.35 15.45
N ALA A 688 -7.85 -0.11 15.81
CA ALA A 688 -7.21 1.18 15.68
C ALA A 688 -6.81 1.48 14.23
N ALA A 689 -6.66 2.77 13.91
CA ALA A 689 -6.11 3.19 12.62
C ALA A 689 -4.59 3.03 12.57
N PHE A 690 -3.93 3.07 13.73
CA PHE A 690 -2.50 2.86 13.86
C PHE A 690 -2.17 2.07 15.11
N LEU A 691 -1.29 1.08 15.00
CA LEU A 691 -0.74 0.33 16.12
C LEU A 691 0.75 0.12 15.87
N PHE A 692 1.58 0.48 16.85
CA PHE A 692 3.01 0.22 16.80
C PHE A 692 3.42 -0.55 18.05
N GLU A 693 3.46 -1.88 17.97
CA GLU A 693 3.84 -2.74 19.09
C GLU A 693 5.28 -2.51 19.59
N PRO A 694 6.29 -2.22 18.74
CA PRO A 694 7.65 -1.93 19.21
C PRO A 694 7.84 -0.53 19.79
N THR A 695 6.77 0.16 20.23
CA THR A 695 6.85 1.48 20.85
C THR A 695 7.70 1.43 22.13
N PRO A 696 8.81 2.20 22.22
CA PRO A 696 9.64 2.26 23.43
C PRO A 696 8.86 2.78 24.64
N PRO A 697 9.15 2.32 25.89
CA PRO A 697 8.39 2.71 27.08
C PRO A 697 8.30 4.23 27.30
N LEU A 698 9.39 4.96 27.07
CA LEU A 698 9.40 6.42 27.19
C LEU A 698 8.43 7.09 26.21
N ILE A 699 8.41 6.62 24.97
CA ILE A 699 7.53 7.13 23.92
C ILE A 699 6.07 6.80 24.24
N ARG A 700 5.81 5.62 24.79
CA ARG A 700 4.48 5.24 25.28
C ARG A 700 3.96 6.20 26.34
N THR A 701 4.81 6.64 27.28
CA THR A 701 4.44 7.65 28.28
C THR A 701 4.10 8.99 27.63
N LEU A 702 4.87 9.42 26.64
CA LEU A 702 4.69 10.71 25.97
C LEU A 702 3.49 10.77 25.00
N LEU A 703 2.92 9.62 24.65
CA LEU A 703 1.78 9.48 23.74
C LEU A 703 0.57 8.81 24.41
N ALA A 704 0.58 8.70 25.74
CA ALA A 704 -0.43 7.96 26.49
C ALA A 704 -1.85 8.52 26.30
N ASP A 705 -1.98 9.83 26.21
CA ASP A 705 -3.24 10.55 26.00
C ASP A 705 -3.81 10.40 24.58
N LEU A 706 -2.98 10.02 23.60
CA LEU A 706 -3.42 9.70 22.23
C LEU A 706 -3.81 8.22 22.07
N SER A 707 -3.37 7.37 22.99
CA SER A 707 -3.59 5.93 22.93
C SER A 707 -4.96 5.54 23.49
N GLN A 708 -5.53 4.44 23.00
CA GLN A 708 -6.77 3.91 23.58
C GLN A 708 -6.54 3.37 25.01
N PRO A 709 -7.46 3.61 25.97
CA PRO A 709 -7.32 3.13 27.35
C PRO A 709 -7.15 1.60 27.47
N ASN A 710 -7.82 0.85 26.60
CA ASN A 710 -7.87 -0.61 26.65
C ASN A 710 -6.87 -1.30 25.70
N GLU A 711 -6.21 -0.54 24.83
CA GLU A 711 -5.23 -1.06 23.87
C GLU A 711 -4.06 -0.05 23.74
N PRO A 712 -3.05 -0.14 24.62
CA PRO A 712 -1.91 0.79 24.59
C PRO A 712 -1.20 0.79 23.23
N ASN A 713 -0.73 1.97 22.80
CA ASN A 713 -0.11 2.22 21.49
C ASN A 713 -1.07 2.09 20.28
N ALA A 714 -2.36 1.82 20.52
CA ALA A 714 -3.38 1.82 19.48
C ALA A 714 -4.00 3.21 19.39
N ILE A 715 -3.99 3.80 18.19
CA ILE A 715 -4.33 5.21 17.95
C ILE A 715 -5.46 5.28 16.91
N ARG A 716 -6.45 6.13 17.20
CA ARG A 716 -7.59 6.38 16.31
C ARG A 716 -7.26 7.42 15.25
N ARG A 717 -8.01 7.40 14.16
CA ARG A 717 -7.73 8.15 12.94
C ARG A 717 -7.73 9.66 13.15
N ASP A 718 -8.67 10.15 13.95
CA ASP A 718 -8.78 11.56 14.34
C ASP A 718 -7.57 12.06 15.14
N LYS A 719 -6.84 11.14 15.79
CA LYS A 719 -5.62 11.44 16.55
C LYS A 719 -4.34 11.27 15.72
N LEU A 720 -4.40 10.75 14.49
CA LEU A 720 -3.21 10.57 13.64
C LEU A 720 -2.48 11.89 13.32
N PRO A 721 -3.15 13.01 13.00
CA PRO A 721 -2.45 14.28 12.79
C PRO A 721 -1.63 14.72 14.01
N TRP A 722 -2.20 14.55 15.20
CA TRP A 722 -1.53 14.85 16.47
C TRP A 722 -0.37 13.91 16.75
N LEU A 723 -0.56 12.62 16.50
CA LEU A 723 0.50 11.62 16.61
C LEU A 723 1.70 11.98 15.72
N VAL A 724 1.46 12.29 14.45
CA VAL A 724 2.52 12.65 13.50
C VAL A 724 3.27 13.89 13.98
N LYS A 725 2.56 14.96 14.35
CA LYS A 725 3.19 16.20 14.84
C LYS A 725 4.01 15.96 16.12
N ARG A 726 3.53 15.14 17.06
CA ARG A 726 4.29 14.80 18.29
C ARG A 726 5.51 13.94 18.00
N LEU A 727 5.40 12.95 17.13
CA LEU A 727 6.54 12.15 16.71
C LEU A 727 7.58 13.00 15.97
N GLU A 728 7.16 13.98 15.18
CA GLU A 728 8.06 14.94 14.54
C GLU A 728 8.81 15.79 15.58
N LEU A 729 8.12 16.34 16.58
CA LEU A 729 8.76 17.05 17.70
C LEU A 729 9.80 16.16 18.40
N ILE A 730 9.45 14.90 18.69
CA ILE A 730 10.34 13.94 19.35
C ILE A 730 11.58 13.67 18.49
N ARG A 731 11.42 13.44 17.18
CA ARG A 731 12.55 13.27 16.25
C ARG A 731 13.46 14.48 16.21
N GLN A 732 12.87 15.68 16.16
CA GLN A 732 13.64 16.92 16.15
C GLN A 732 14.40 17.15 17.47
N ILE A 733 13.85 16.74 18.62
CA ILE A 733 14.55 16.72 19.91
C ILE A 733 15.74 15.73 19.86
N LEU A 734 15.53 14.51 19.36
CA LEU A 734 16.57 13.46 19.25
C LEU A 734 17.73 13.86 18.35
N ASN A 735 17.49 14.65 17.31
CA ASN A 735 18.54 15.20 16.44
C ASN A 735 19.50 16.19 17.14
N SER A 736 19.31 16.46 18.44
CA SER A 736 20.19 17.30 19.25
C SER A 736 21.08 16.46 20.18
N ASN A 737 22.28 16.97 20.49
CA ASN A 737 23.22 16.30 21.41
C ASN A 737 22.67 16.09 22.84
N ASN A 738 21.56 16.73 23.23
CA ASN A 738 20.92 16.54 24.53
C ASN A 738 19.53 15.87 24.40
N GLY A 739 19.22 15.29 23.23
CA GLY A 739 17.87 14.83 22.89
C GLY A 739 17.31 13.79 23.85
N HIS A 740 18.08 12.73 24.15
CA HIS A 740 17.67 11.70 25.11
C HIS A 740 17.44 12.26 26.51
N ASP A 741 18.30 13.17 26.97
CA ASP A 741 18.15 13.81 28.27
C ASP A 741 16.84 14.58 28.32
N VAL A 742 16.55 15.39 27.30
CA VAL A 742 15.33 16.21 27.18
C VAL A 742 14.09 15.32 27.14
N LEU A 743 14.08 14.24 26.37
CA LEU A 743 12.93 13.33 26.33
C LEU A 743 12.70 12.63 27.68
N SER A 744 13.76 12.23 28.38
CA SER A 744 13.63 11.52 29.66
C SER A 744 13.01 12.38 30.76
N ILE A 745 13.20 13.70 30.71
CA ILE A 745 12.68 14.67 31.68
C ILE A 745 11.33 15.27 31.25
N LEU A 746 10.97 15.14 29.98
CA LEU A 746 9.76 15.72 29.40
C LEU A 746 8.48 15.30 30.15
N PRO A 747 8.30 14.04 30.62
CA PRO A 747 7.14 13.68 31.43
C PRO A 747 7.03 14.46 32.75
N ALA A 748 8.16 14.87 33.34
CA ALA A 748 8.19 15.56 34.64
C ALA A 748 8.12 17.08 34.51
N TYR A 749 8.79 17.65 33.51
CA TYR A 749 8.92 19.10 33.34
C TYR A 749 8.20 19.64 32.10
N GLN A 750 7.55 18.77 31.33
CA GLN A 750 6.65 19.12 30.22
C GLN A 750 7.32 20.13 29.26
N TRP A 751 6.59 21.08 28.66
CA TRP A 751 7.17 22.01 27.69
C TRP A 751 8.42 22.79 28.17
N TRP A 752 8.64 22.93 29.49
CA TRP A 752 9.84 23.60 30.02
C TRP A 752 11.14 22.88 29.65
N ALA A 753 11.10 21.56 29.48
CA ALA A 753 12.24 20.78 29.01
C ALA A 753 12.63 21.17 27.56
N VAL A 754 11.63 21.44 26.71
CA VAL A 754 11.82 21.86 25.32
C VAL A 754 12.32 23.31 25.27
N ALA A 755 11.79 24.20 26.13
CA ALA A 755 12.30 25.56 26.27
C ALA A 755 13.78 25.58 26.67
N TRP A 756 14.20 24.71 27.59
CA TRP A 756 15.60 24.55 27.97
C TRP A 756 16.48 24.06 26.82
N LEU A 757 15.99 23.13 26.00
CA LEU A 757 16.70 22.71 24.80
C LEU A 757 16.89 23.90 23.83
N ASN A 758 15.82 24.67 23.59
CA ASN A 758 15.85 25.84 22.73
C ASN A 758 16.90 26.86 23.19
N ASP A 759 16.98 27.17 24.49
CA ASP A 759 17.99 28.08 25.02
C ASP A 759 19.43 27.60 24.75
N ARG A 760 19.67 26.28 24.84
CA ARG A 760 20.99 25.71 24.53
C ARG A 760 21.32 25.71 23.05
N LEU A 761 20.32 25.49 22.18
CA LEU A 761 20.51 25.57 20.73
C LEU A 761 20.82 27.00 20.30
N ILE A 762 20.12 27.99 20.87
CA ILE A 762 20.43 29.42 20.67
C ILE A 762 21.85 29.74 21.11
N ALA A 763 22.28 29.25 22.28
CA ALA A 763 23.64 29.45 22.76
C ALA A 763 24.73 28.78 21.89
N GLN A 764 24.34 27.85 21.00
CA GLN A 764 25.23 27.19 20.04
C GLN A 764 25.14 27.81 18.63
N ASP A 765 24.48 28.95 18.46
CA ASP A 765 24.17 29.55 17.15
C ASP A 765 23.46 28.58 16.18
N LYS A 766 22.68 27.62 16.71
CA LYS A 766 21.86 26.69 15.92
C LYS A 766 20.44 27.23 15.73
N PHE A 767 19.72 26.65 14.77
CA PHE A 767 18.38 27.09 14.34
C PHE A 767 17.38 27.25 15.50
N TYR A 768 16.53 28.27 15.37
CA TYR A 768 15.55 28.70 16.36
C TYR A 768 14.41 27.68 16.49
N PHE A 769 14.13 27.21 17.72
CA PHE A 769 13.18 26.12 18.02
C PHE A 769 11.84 26.64 18.57
N SER A 770 11.49 27.92 18.36
CA SER A 770 10.31 28.52 19.02
C SER A 770 9.00 27.81 18.70
N ASP A 771 8.80 27.44 17.44
CA ASP A 771 7.55 26.81 17.00
C ASP A 771 7.36 25.45 17.70
N ASN A 772 8.44 24.74 17.96
CA ASN A 772 8.44 23.50 18.74
C ASN A 772 8.18 23.73 20.23
N VAL A 773 8.64 24.86 20.79
CA VAL A 773 8.29 25.23 22.17
C VAL A 773 6.81 25.59 22.26
N HIS A 774 6.26 26.37 21.31
CA HIS A 774 4.83 26.69 21.27
C HIS A 774 3.98 25.42 21.10
N PHE A 775 4.36 24.53 20.20
CA PHE A 775 3.68 23.25 20.04
C PHE A 775 3.80 22.39 21.30
N ALA A 776 4.97 22.34 21.94
CA ALA A 776 5.14 21.65 23.21
C ALA A 776 4.26 22.23 24.32
N LYS A 777 4.07 23.56 24.39
CA LYS A 777 3.13 24.19 25.35
C LYS A 777 1.71 23.65 25.17
N GLU A 778 1.28 23.46 23.93
CA GLU A 778 -0.06 22.96 23.60
C GLU A 778 -0.23 21.49 23.97
N VAL A 779 0.75 20.63 23.67
CA VAL A 779 0.60 19.17 23.83
C VAL A 779 1.15 18.61 25.15
N TYR A 780 2.03 19.35 25.81
CA TYR A 780 2.65 19.03 27.10
C TYR A 780 2.54 20.26 28.03
N PRO A 781 1.32 20.66 28.43
CA PRO A 781 1.13 21.80 29.33
C PRO A 781 1.60 21.45 30.74
N MET A 782 2.18 22.43 31.44
CA MET A 782 2.51 22.28 32.86
C MET A 782 1.40 22.86 33.73
N ASN A 783 1.05 22.21 34.84
CA ASN A 783 0.06 22.75 35.80
C ASN A 783 0.43 24.14 36.36
N ALA A 784 1.72 24.49 36.40
CA ALA A 784 2.22 25.79 36.88
C ALA A 784 2.20 26.92 35.83
N ASP A 785 1.74 26.65 34.59
CA ASP A 785 1.80 27.56 33.44
C ASP A 785 1.16 28.95 33.68
N PRO A 786 -0.04 29.07 34.30
CA PRO A 786 -0.68 30.37 34.48
C PRO A 786 0.11 31.32 35.41
N GLN A 787 0.88 30.78 36.36
CA GLN A 787 1.65 31.58 37.30
C GLN A 787 2.95 32.09 36.68
N ILE A 788 3.63 31.26 35.88
CA ILE A 788 4.87 31.67 35.20
C ILE A 788 4.58 32.67 34.07
N GLU A 789 3.47 32.53 33.35
CA GLU A 789 3.04 33.52 32.35
C GLU A 789 2.81 34.90 33.00
N LYS A 790 2.18 34.95 34.17
CA LYS A 790 2.02 36.18 34.95
C LYS A 790 3.38 36.78 35.36
N ILE A 791 4.32 35.95 35.80
CA ILE A 791 5.69 36.39 36.15
C ILE A 791 6.38 36.98 34.91
N ALA A 792 6.27 36.35 33.74
CA ALA A 792 6.83 36.85 32.48
C ALA A 792 6.17 38.17 32.02
N GLN A 793 4.85 38.29 32.18
CA GLN A 793 4.12 39.53 31.90
C GLN A 793 4.58 40.68 32.78
N LEU A 794 4.74 40.44 34.09
CA LEU A 794 5.26 41.42 35.03
C LEU A 794 6.73 41.78 34.73
N ALA A 795 7.54 40.79 34.35
CA ALA A 795 8.92 41.01 33.92
C ALA A 795 9.01 41.95 32.72
N ALA A 796 8.16 41.76 31.69
CA ALA A 796 8.10 42.63 30.53
C ALA A 796 7.75 44.09 30.87
N GLN A 797 7.18 44.36 32.04
CA GLN A 797 6.90 45.72 32.51
C GLN A 797 8.05 46.36 33.30
N ILE A 798 9.04 45.58 33.74
CA ILE A 798 10.19 46.08 34.51
C ILE A 798 11.52 45.98 33.75
N GLN A 799 11.68 45.00 32.85
CA GLN A 799 12.89 44.79 32.08
C GLN A 799 12.65 45.08 30.59
N ARG A 800 13.52 45.90 29.98
CA ARG A 800 13.54 46.20 28.55
C ARG A 800 13.73 44.93 27.74
N ASN A 801 13.05 44.81 26.60
CA ASN A 801 13.26 43.70 25.68
C ASN A 801 14.75 43.64 25.28
N PRO A 802 15.47 42.57 25.64
CA PRO A 802 16.90 42.48 25.34
C PRO A 802 17.16 42.11 23.87
N GLY A 803 16.14 41.63 23.14
CA GLY A 803 16.21 41.23 21.74
C GLY A 803 16.59 39.76 21.55
N TYR A 804 16.26 39.19 20.39
CA TYR A 804 16.43 37.76 20.11
C TYR A 804 17.90 37.27 20.09
N LYS A 805 18.87 38.18 19.95
CA LYS A 805 20.31 37.88 20.00
C LYS A 805 20.93 38.07 21.38
N ALA A 806 20.15 38.53 22.37
CA ALA A 806 20.64 38.70 23.73
C ALA A 806 21.11 37.37 24.33
N THR A 807 22.13 37.46 25.16
CA THR A 807 22.65 36.33 25.92
C THR A 807 21.59 35.80 26.89
N ASN A 808 21.64 34.51 27.23
CA ASN A 808 20.67 33.95 28.17
C ASN A 808 20.65 34.69 29.52
N ASN A 809 21.83 35.13 29.99
CA ASN A 809 21.98 35.90 31.22
C ASN A 809 21.21 37.23 31.21
N GLU A 810 21.09 37.88 30.05
CA GLU A 810 20.27 39.09 29.91
C GLU A 810 18.78 38.76 29.95
N ARG A 811 18.37 37.63 29.36
CA ARG A 811 16.96 37.19 29.35
C ARG A 811 16.44 36.82 30.73
N ILE A 812 17.27 36.15 31.54
CA ILE A 812 16.88 35.69 32.89
C ILE A 812 17.19 36.70 34.00
N PHE A 813 17.76 37.86 33.68
CA PHE A 813 18.37 38.78 34.64
C PHE A 813 17.47 39.21 35.80
N ALA A 814 16.25 39.67 35.51
CA ALA A 814 15.29 40.06 36.55
C ALA A 814 14.91 38.87 37.44
N LEU A 815 14.69 37.69 36.85
CA LEU A 815 14.32 36.51 37.63
C LEU A 815 15.47 36.03 38.52
N THR A 816 16.71 35.95 38.01
CA THR A 816 17.87 35.52 38.82
C THR A 816 18.14 36.49 39.96
N THR A 817 18.03 37.79 39.72
CA THR A 817 18.21 38.82 40.76
C THR A 817 17.17 38.66 41.88
N ALA A 818 15.92 38.36 41.53
CA ALA A 818 14.85 38.11 42.49
C ALA A 818 15.11 36.83 43.31
N LEU A 819 15.52 35.74 42.65
CA LEU A 819 15.81 34.45 43.30
C LEU A 819 16.99 34.54 44.28
N GLU A 820 18.06 35.27 43.93
CA GLU A 820 19.21 35.49 44.82
C GLU A 820 18.80 36.22 46.11
N GLN A 821 17.92 37.22 46.00
CA GLN A 821 17.40 37.95 47.17
C GLN A 821 16.39 37.13 47.97
N TYR A 822 15.61 36.28 47.32
CA TYR A 822 14.73 35.32 48.00
C TYR A 822 15.55 34.35 48.87
N ASP A 823 16.61 33.75 48.34
CA ASP A 823 17.48 32.84 49.10
C ASP A 823 18.24 33.57 50.22
N THR A 824 18.59 34.85 50.01
CA THR A 824 19.15 35.72 51.06
C THR A 824 18.14 35.93 52.19
N GLY A 825 16.89 36.27 51.88
CA GLY A 825 15.82 36.42 52.86
C GLY A 825 15.59 35.14 53.68
N LEU A 826 15.60 33.97 53.03
CA LEU A 826 15.53 32.67 53.70
C LEU A 826 16.72 32.40 54.62
N LYS A 827 17.94 32.64 54.13
CA LYS A 827 19.18 32.43 54.90
C LYS A 827 19.18 33.23 56.21
N TYR A 828 18.62 34.44 56.18
CA TYR A 828 18.53 35.32 57.33
C TYR A 828 17.17 35.29 58.05
N GLN A 829 16.30 34.32 57.73
CA GLN A 829 14.99 34.10 58.36
C GLN A 829 14.11 35.36 58.39
N GLN A 830 14.14 36.14 57.31
CA GLN A 830 13.39 37.39 57.19
C GLN A 830 11.89 37.12 56.98
N SER A 831 11.05 38.07 57.39
CA SER A 831 9.62 37.99 57.09
C SER A 831 9.34 38.20 55.61
N GLU A 832 8.20 37.71 55.14
CA GLU A 832 7.77 37.84 53.75
C GLU A 832 7.77 39.30 53.24
N PRO A 833 7.15 40.28 53.94
CA PRO A 833 7.15 41.67 53.48
C PRO A 833 8.56 42.26 53.35
N VAL A 834 9.48 41.87 54.25
CA VAL A 834 10.87 42.35 54.23
C VAL A 834 11.64 41.74 53.06
N THR A 835 11.46 40.45 52.80
CA THR A 835 12.09 39.76 51.67
C THR A 835 11.61 40.32 50.33
N VAL A 836 10.31 40.52 50.16
CA VAL A 836 9.73 41.09 48.93
C VAL A 836 10.20 42.53 48.72
N ALA A 837 10.28 43.35 49.77
CA ALA A 837 10.82 44.70 49.68
C ALA A 837 12.28 44.72 49.22
N ALA A 838 13.12 43.85 49.81
CA ALA A 838 14.54 43.72 49.45
C ALA A 838 14.73 43.23 48.01
N MET A 839 13.92 42.26 47.55
CA MET A 839 13.87 41.81 46.16
C MET A 839 13.56 42.99 45.23
N ALA A 840 12.49 43.75 45.51
CA ALA A 840 12.05 44.86 44.68
C ALA A 840 13.08 46.01 44.59
N GLU A 841 13.71 46.37 45.72
CA GLU A 841 14.73 47.43 45.77
C GLU A 841 16.00 47.03 45.01
N THR A 842 16.46 45.79 45.21
CA THR A 842 17.62 45.24 44.51
C THR A 842 17.37 45.17 43.00
N LEU A 843 16.18 44.71 42.59
CA LEU A 843 15.77 44.67 41.19
C LEU A 843 15.77 46.07 40.54
N ALA A 844 15.13 47.05 41.20
CA ALA A 844 15.06 48.41 40.67
C ALA A 844 16.45 49.00 40.48
N THR A 845 17.33 48.83 41.48
CA THR A 845 18.72 49.29 41.43
C THR A 845 19.52 48.59 40.34
N ALA A 846 19.37 47.27 40.20
CA ALA A 846 20.14 46.46 39.26
C ALA A 846 19.74 46.72 37.80
N LEU A 847 18.44 46.89 37.53
CA LEU A 847 17.92 47.21 36.21
C LEU A 847 18.25 48.65 35.78
N ASP A 848 18.19 49.61 36.70
CA ASP A 848 18.57 51.01 36.45
C ASP A 848 20.07 51.14 36.14
N ARG A 849 20.93 50.55 36.98
CA ARG A 849 22.39 50.56 36.79
C ARG A 849 22.86 49.96 35.45
N ARG A 850 22.08 49.05 34.87
CA ARG A 850 22.40 48.38 33.60
C ARG A 850 21.68 48.96 32.39
N ASP A 851 20.91 50.04 32.57
CA ASP A 851 20.03 50.60 31.52
C ASP A 851 19.09 49.54 30.91
N MET A 852 18.60 48.63 31.75
CA MET A 852 17.74 47.50 31.37
C MET A 852 16.29 47.70 31.83
N PHE A 853 15.91 48.86 32.36
CA PHE A 853 14.55 49.09 32.83
C PHE A 853 13.56 49.29 31.67
N ALA A 854 12.34 48.78 31.81
CA ALA A 854 11.26 49.01 30.85
C ALA A 854 10.46 50.29 31.17
N LYS A 855 10.17 51.07 30.13
CA LYS A 855 9.17 52.15 30.18
C LYS A 855 7.76 51.53 30.22
N GLY A 856 6.87 52.09 31.04
CA GLY A 856 5.51 51.59 31.19
C GLY A 856 4.71 52.40 32.21
N GLU A 857 3.40 52.17 32.26
CA GLU A 857 2.46 52.86 33.16
C GLU A 857 2.72 52.54 34.64
N GLY A 858 2.46 53.51 35.52
CA GLY A 858 2.69 53.41 36.97
C GLY A 858 4.14 53.68 37.42
N ALA A 859 4.38 53.63 38.73
CA ALA A 859 5.71 53.83 39.29
C ALA A 859 6.58 52.57 39.09
N PHE A 860 7.82 52.73 38.61
CA PHE A 860 8.75 51.62 38.36
C PHE A 860 8.96 50.74 39.61
N SER A 861 9.10 51.36 40.78
CA SER A 861 9.23 50.66 42.06
C SER A 861 8.01 49.80 42.41
N GLN A 862 6.79 50.23 42.08
CA GLN A 862 5.57 49.45 42.29
C GLN A 862 5.51 48.24 41.35
N ARG A 863 5.94 48.40 40.09
CA ARG A 863 6.06 47.29 39.14
C ARG A 863 7.10 46.27 39.58
N CYS A 864 8.27 46.72 40.05
CA CYS A 864 9.29 45.85 40.65
C CYS A 864 8.76 45.09 41.87
N LYS A 865 7.97 45.75 42.74
CA LYS A 865 7.32 45.10 43.88
C LYS A 865 6.29 44.04 43.46
N ALA A 866 5.48 44.32 42.43
CA ALA A 866 4.51 43.36 41.91
C ALA A 866 5.18 42.11 41.32
N PHE A 867 6.26 42.29 40.54
CA PHE A 867 7.08 41.17 40.06
C PHE A 867 7.72 40.39 41.20
N ALA A 868 8.34 41.08 42.17
CA ALA A 868 8.97 40.45 43.32
C ALA A 868 7.99 39.61 44.16
N GLN A 869 6.78 40.11 44.41
CA GLN A 869 5.73 39.38 45.12
C GLN A 869 5.33 38.12 44.35
N ALA A 870 5.10 38.23 43.03
CA ALA A 870 4.70 37.08 42.20
C ALA A 870 5.76 35.98 42.20
N VAL A 871 7.05 36.35 42.11
CA VAL A 871 8.17 35.39 42.21
C VAL A 871 8.24 34.77 43.61
N TYR A 872 8.11 35.58 44.67
CA TYR A 872 8.14 35.10 46.05
C TYR A 872 7.04 34.06 46.31
N ASP A 873 5.80 34.36 45.92
CA ASP A 873 4.65 33.49 46.11
C ASP A 873 4.84 32.16 45.36
N PHE A 874 5.31 32.24 44.12
CA PHE A 874 5.59 31.09 43.28
C PHE A 874 6.64 30.16 43.89
N VAL A 875 7.79 30.71 44.30
CA VAL A 875 8.89 29.91 44.87
C VAL A 875 8.51 29.35 46.23
N LYS A 876 7.83 30.13 47.08
CA LYS A 876 7.34 29.68 48.39
C LYS A 876 6.40 28.49 48.25
N HIS A 877 5.45 28.57 47.32
CA HIS A 877 4.51 27.48 47.05
C HIS A 877 5.22 26.19 46.64
N HIS A 878 6.11 26.24 45.63
CA HIS A 878 6.81 25.05 45.15
C HIS A 878 7.88 24.52 46.13
N LYS A 879 8.48 25.36 46.98
CA LYS A 879 9.34 24.91 48.09
C LYS A 879 8.52 24.19 49.17
N GLN A 880 7.30 24.64 49.47
CA GLN A 880 6.40 23.96 50.44
C GLN A 880 5.95 22.58 49.95
N GLU A 881 5.79 22.41 48.63
CA GLU A 881 5.49 21.11 48.02
C GLU A 881 6.73 20.20 47.85
N GLY A 882 7.92 20.68 48.22
CA GLY A 882 9.17 19.93 48.07
C GLY A 882 9.67 19.78 46.64
N GLN A 883 9.18 20.60 45.70
CA GLN A 883 9.44 20.48 44.26
C GLN A 883 10.52 21.43 43.73
N PHE A 884 10.92 22.44 44.51
CA PHE A 884 11.86 23.48 44.05
C PHE A 884 13.33 23.12 44.33
N ASP A 885 13.86 22.16 43.57
CA ASP A 885 15.29 21.78 43.58
C ASP A 885 16.10 22.48 42.46
N ALA A 886 17.41 22.21 42.39
CA ALA A 886 18.28 22.80 41.36
C ALA A 886 17.87 22.41 39.93
N ARG A 887 17.25 21.24 39.76
CA ARG A 887 16.77 20.76 38.47
C ARG A 887 15.51 21.51 38.04
N PHE A 888 14.58 21.74 38.96
CA PHE A 888 13.38 22.55 38.76
C PHE A 888 13.74 23.99 38.42
N GLN A 889 14.64 24.62 39.19
CA GLN A 889 15.09 25.99 38.95
C GLN A 889 15.67 26.17 37.54
N ARG A 890 16.43 25.19 37.05
CA ARG A 890 16.98 25.21 35.68
C ARG A 890 15.90 25.28 34.60
N PHE A 891 14.84 24.47 34.72
CA PHE A 891 13.75 24.47 33.74
C PHE A 891 12.84 25.68 33.88
N PHE A 892 12.62 26.13 35.12
CA PHE A 892 11.89 27.36 35.42
C PHE A 892 12.56 28.59 34.76
N LEU A 893 13.88 28.72 34.85
CA LEU A 893 14.63 29.82 34.22
C LEU A 893 14.46 29.82 32.69
N ALA A 894 14.50 28.65 32.05
CA ALA A 894 14.35 28.53 30.60
C ALA A 894 12.93 28.84 30.13
N ALA A 895 11.92 28.32 30.83
CA ALA A 895 10.52 28.62 30.56
C ALA A 895 10.21 30.10 30.73
N TYR A 896 10.75 30.73 31.78
CA TYR A 896 10.67 32.18 31.98
C TYR A 896 11.32 32.95 30.83
N ALA A 897 12.54 32.59 30.43
CA ALA A 897 13.27 33.26 29.36
C ALA A 897 12.47 33.25 28.05
N PHE A 898 11.88 32.10 27.72
CA PHE A 898 11.04 31.95 26.55
C PHE A 898 9.79 32.85 26.61
N LEU A 899 8.99 32.74 27.68
CA LEU A 899 7.76 33.53 27.84
C LEU A 899 8.02 35.03 27.92
N PHE A 900 9.10 35.44 28.59
CA PHE A 900 9.49 36.85 28.65
C PHE A 900 9.75 37.41 27.26
N MET A 901 10.49 36.69 26.42
CA MET A 901 10.75 37.08 25.03
C MET A 901 9.46 37.10 24.18
N GLU A 902 8.57 36.12 24.36
CA GLU A 902 7.26 36.05 23.68
C GLU A 902 6.41 37.28 24.03
N VAL A 903 6.24 37.58 25.31
CA VAL A 903 5.45 38.73 25.79
C VAL A 903 6.06 40.05 25.31
N CYS A 904 7.38 40.19 25.36
CA CYS A 904 8.07 41.39 24.88
C CYS A 904 7.91 41.62 23.37
N SER A 905 7.74 40.55 22.58
CA SER A 905 7.59 40.63 21.13
C SER A 905 6.16 40.96 20.70
N ASN A 906 5.17 40.57 21.51
CA ASN A 906 3.74 40.84 21.28
C ASN A 906 3.29 42.23 21.76
N LYS A 907 4.17 43.04 22.36
CA LYS A 907 3.86 44.43 22.70
C LYS A 907 3.82 45.30 21.42
N PRO A 908 2.78 46.13 21.22
CA PRO A 908 2.75 47.05 20.10
C PRO A 908 3.99 47.95 20.15
N LYS A 909 4.71 48.07 19.03
CA LYS A 909 5.82 49.03 18.91
C LYS A 909 5.24 50.41 19.22
N SER A 910 5.65 51.01 20.32
CA SER A 910 5.37 52.43 20.56
C SER A 910 5.94 53.21 19.37
N THR A 911 5.08 53.95 18.69
CA THR A 911 5.42 54.87 17.61
C THR A 911 6.66 55.66 18.02
N GLN A 912 7.69 55.67 17.16
CA GLN A 912 8.78 56.63 17.31
C GLN A 912 8.14 58.01 17.17
N GLU A 913 8.09 58.77 18.28
CA GLU A 913 7.85 60.21 18.23
C GLU A 913 8.94 60.81 17.34
N GLU A 914 8.49 61.51 16.31
CA GLU A 914 9.31 62.35 15.45
C GLU A 914 10.13 63.30 16.32
N SER A 915 11.44 63.25 16.14
CA SER A 915 12.36 64.30 16.57
C SER A 915 11.89 65.64 16.01
N SER A 916 11.27 66.46 16.87
CA SER A 916 11.04 67.88 16.64
C SER A 916 11.08 68.63 17.97
N GLU A 917 12.31 68.85 18.46
CA GLU A 917 12.91 70.14 18.87
C GLU A 917 14.23 69.91 19.63
#